data_AF-A0A819F212-F1
#
_entry.id   AF-A0A819F212-F1
#
_cell.length_a   1.000
_cell.length_b   1.000
_cell.length_c   1.000
_cell.angle_alpha   90.00
_cell.angle_beta   90.00
_cell.angle_gamma   90.00
#
_symmetry.space_group_name_H-M   'P 1'
#
loop_
_entity.id
_entity.type
_entity.pdbx_description
1 polymer ?
#
loop_
_entity_poly.entity_id
_entity_poly.type
_entity_poly.pdbx_seq_one_letter_code
_entity_poly.pdbx_strand_id
1 'polypeptide(L)'
;MTYKLCIRQHVFYLGKSFDEKDLQGLCGVNNGTKKKDLDKTGYKGIGFKAVFGKSDYVIIYSNGEYFRFDSSYQIKWNKQWGTNDQQAWEKNNDRQFIYPWQINPIWTNDNEIPNRIRNFLNSKKKQIHVAYAILLNNVGEIHLAIDQLKQQPYMFLFLRNISRITFLTQLNDTISIARHFSHGLKQVYINKKIDSQWIIKRFELDVPKSIRDKLVGDSKAPEKLRSIEKAEMFFAAKYKDSTTDENEEMISGGIEKLRDQDSILFSYLPTKISEYKFPVLINANFLTNVNREQIHTDSVWNQWLFNKIGSEIFQWIIELVKDKKFRSQAYRLIPSKLTLINNILSRQFDDSFAVTIKNCSFILNRKNQLLRVSEAVMDSTSMSKQSSFVDINSMREYIHNNNRYYSQYADYPFIDYDQNLLRVGVRQFTWDECIVMFKSDIFLRTHSPDKNKLMIEYFYSNFSKIGTANDININIEQIPFLMDQNNHLQLIKDIYFPAETIGDSGTSDSDNLFINKIIFDWLNEKTQKSIKQWLQTLGVIQRTDLTFLNKTVIPNASTYITSENALKTIKMLFMLFQKHDIEKKELNQLKKLKLLTTRGTLIAAEQCFFCDQYKPRLPLEEYLKAKEDKFLSFDYITSDIFKKENEDLTEWRRFFIMMGVQEELHPIVFNRKLTSYEAVGYGFCDEYLVTTSPDGKHIVDAFSGLITITFMQYTQNNYDFAKFFWLYVIKNIRAEILTQNVRIYWGHSNKPGATVGTLLDDSNYINWFIKNIKCMPTTIKTCELSSNIFADNKELKELCGKYMCFPSISLPQDKIIWHSIFNFKTKLSGNDYFDLLEKIRLDERNLKDNLDRIQMIYYHILKEIYFWSSDERKTMKTQAKSFYLLTENDQWKLANDLYLYMEGNGTNNNLNDAIPCLKLDYKNRNHSHLNQFLDLFNIKQIKMNDLKLVDKQSSPAEHFRRKLIEISPFLKKWLKNSSVSSDIISVIDKKIQQENDFIESDCLQLFYNQKFVQETNVYFDNKYKQLYVRRPWDSETTFIDLPNKLCQLLNIRGFEKNIRFLLKGTIEEIQKHFTTNSIEIPTKKDIVILERLSRSDILQQSKPSATPSPKSTETTTSPPESNKSTSSIKNKETRSNKHEYTTETTGTFIDNSANRKYNTDTVLALQQLNQGFPQYYPFSCSGNYVLMEIIA
;
A
#
# COMPACT_ATOMS: atom_id res chain seq x y z
N MET A 1 6.21 73.86 -28.61
CA MET A 1 6.46 73.08 -27.36
C MET A 1 7.97 72.98 -27.15
N THR A 2 8.44 73.08 -25.90
CA THR A 2 9.87 73.28 -25.60
C THR A 2 10.61 71.95 -25.34
N TYR A 3 11.84 71.84 -25.85
CA TYR A 3 12.67 70.62 -25.85
C TYR A 3 12.79 69.92 -24.49
N LYS A 4 12.45 68.62 -24.43
CA LYS A 4 12.64 67.78 -23.23
C LYS A 4 13.70 66.69 -23.47
N LEU A 5 14.88 66.91 -22.90
CA LEU A 5 15.97 65.97 -22.55
C LEU A 5 16.13 64.68 -23.38
N CYS A 6 16.96 64.74 -24.44
CA CYS A 6 17.70 63.57 -24.90
C CYS A 6 19.01 63.46 -24.10
N ILE A 7 19.05 62.55 -23.11
CA ILE A 7 20.21 62.33 -22.22
C ILE A 7 21.12 61.26 -22.81
N ARG A 8 22.25 61.68 -23.39
CA ARG A 8 23.41 60.79 -23.52
C ARG A 8 23.98 60.58 -22.12
N GLN A 9 24.18 59.34 -21.69
CA GLN A 9 24.70 59.05 -20.35
C GLN A 9 26.21 59.32 -20.28
N HIS A 10 26.70 59.74 -19.11
CA HIS A 10 28.10 60.10 -18.87
C HIS A 10 28.59 59.48 -17.57
N VAL A 11 29.83 59.01 -17.54
CA VAL A 11 30.45 58.38 -16.35
C VAL A 11 31.65 59.22 -15.92
N PHE A 12 31.57 59.82 -14.74
CA PHE A 12 32.58 60.73 -14.20
C PHE A 12 33.42 60.06 -13.12
N TYR A 13 34.73 60.28 -13.12
CA TYR A 13 35.65 59.73 -12.13
C TYR A 13 36.45 60.84 -11.44
N LEU A 14 36.28 60.95 -10.12
CA LEU A 14 36.89 62.01 -9.30
C LEU A 14 38.31 61.65 -8.81
N GLY A 15 38.90 60.56 -9.29
CA GLY A 15 40.25 60.11 -8.92
C GLY A 15 41.35 60.65 -9.85
N LYS A 16 42.54 60.05 -9.81
CA LYS A 16 43.73 60.52 -10.54
C LYS A 16 43.49 60.66 -12.06
N SER A 17 43.97 61.75 -12.65
CA SER A 17 44.19 61.91 -14.10
C SER A 17 45.05 60.76 -14.67
N PHE A 18 44.86 60.42 -15.94
CA PHE A 18 45.71 59.41 -16.59
C PHE A 18 47.16 59.88 -16.67
N ASP A 19 48.08 58.94 -16.46
CA ASP A 19 49.49 59.06 -16.81
C ASP A 19 49.80 58.22 -18.06
N GLU A 20 51.02 58.34 -18.57
CA GLU A 20 51.50 57.61 -19.75
C GLU A 20 51.27 56.09 -19.62
N LYS A 21 51.48 55.50 -18.44
CA LYS A 21 51.35 54.06 -18.22
C LYS A 21 49.87 53.66 -18.26
N ASP A 22 48.99 54.42 -17.61
CA ASP A 22 47.56 54.14 -17.65
C ASP A 22 46.98 54.38 -19.06
N LEU A 23 47.51 55.31 -19.88
CA LEU A 23 47.18 55.43 -21.31
C LEU A 23 47.70 54.24 -22.13
N GLN A 24 48.97 53.84 -21.98
CA GLN A 24 49.52 52.64 -22.62
C GLN A 24 48.68 51.39 -22.26
N GLY A 25 48.25 51.26 -21.01
CA GLY A 25 47.42 50.16 -20.53
C GLY A 25 45.95 50.24 -20.97
N LEU A 26 45.45 51.43 -21.31
CA LEU A 26 44.14 51.65 -21.92
C LEU A 26 44.14 51.26 -23.39
N CYS A 27 45.23 51.56 -24.10
CA CYS A 27 45.39 51.31 -25.54
C CYS A 27 45.75 49.84 -25.80
N GLY A 28 46.77 49.31 -25.12
CA GLY A 28 47.35 47.99 -25.40
C GLY A 28 46.39 46.80 -25.29
N VAL A 29 46.55 45.83 -26.19
CA VAL A 29 46.06 44.46 -26.01
C VAL A 29 47.06 43.74 -25.09
N ASN A 30 46.57 43.07 -24.05
CA ASN A 30 47.37 42.31 -23.07
C ASN A 30 48.47 43.06 -22.25
N ASN A 31 48.73 44.34 -22.51
CA ASN A 31 49.75 45.16 -21.81
C ASN A 31 49.17 46.16 -20.79
N GLY A 32 48.18 45.73 -20.00
CA GLY A 32 47.61 46.55 -18.92
C GLY A 32 48.57 46.71 -17.72
N THR A 33 48.66 47.92 -17.16
CA THR A 33 49.50 48.28 -15.99
C THR A 33 49.31 47.36 -14.78
N LYS A 34 48.13 46.75 -14.66
CA LYS A 34 47.72 45.84 -13.59
C LYS A 34 48.44 44.48 -13.57
N LYS A 35 49.27 44.16 -14.58
CA LYS A 35 50.05 42.90 -14.60
C LYS A 35 51.13 42.83 -13.52
N LYS A 36 51.81 43.95 -13.24
CA LYS A 36 52.96 44.01 -12.30
C LYS A 36 52.65 44.74 -10.98
N ASP A 37 51.75 45.72 -11.02
CA ASP A 37 51.29 46.47 -9.86
C ASP A 37 50.46 45.56 -8.93
N LEU A 38 50.87 45.39 -7.67
CA LEU A 38 50.19 44.51 -6.70
C LEU A 38 48.84 45.08 -6.24
N ASP A 39 48.75 46.39 -5.99
CA ASP A 39 47.57 47.06 -5.46
C ASP A 39 46.44 47.22 -6.48
N LYS A 40 46.75 47.30 -7.78
CA LYS A 40 45.73 47.40 -8.84
C LYS A 40 44.93 46.08 -8.97
N THR A 41 43.60 46.21 -8.79
CA THR A 41 42.64 45.09 -8.82
C THR A 41 42.43 44.50 -10.22
N GLY A 42 42.63 43.19 -10.34
CA GLY A 42 42.33 42.37 -11.54
C GLY A 42 43.43 42.37 -12.61
N TYR A 43 43.72 41.19 -13.17
CA TYR A 43 44.92 40.93 -13.99
C TYR A 43 44.69 40.92 -15.52
N LYS A 44 43.47 40.64 -16.02
CA LYS A 44 43.20 40.44 -17.47
C LYS A 44 43.22 41.73 -18.33
N GLY A 45 43.34 42.93 -17.76
CA GLY A 45 43.37 44.22 -18.49
C GLY A 45 42.05 44.70 -19.12
N ILE A 46 41.22 43.80 -19.65
CA ILE A 46 39.98 44.00 -20.45
C ILE A 46 38.90 44.97 -19.93
N GLY A 47 39.02 45.53 -18.72
CA GLY A 47 37.92 46.24 -18.03
C GLY A 47 37.36 47.45 -18.77
N PHE A 48 38.21 48.25 -19.43
CA PHE A 48 37.74 49.37 -20.26
C PHE A 48 37.10 48.89 -21.57
N LYS A 49 37.70 47.88 -22.22
CA LYS A 49 37.28 47.40 -23.56
C LYS A 49 35.84 46.91 -23.61
N ALA A 50 35.26 46.51 -22.48
CA ALA A 50 33.84 46.17 -22.35
C ALA A 50 32.87 47.29 -22.79
N VAL A 51 33.30 48.57 -22.75
CA VAL A 51 32.49 49.71 -23.24
C VAL A 51 32.14 49.57 -24.72
N PHE A 52 33.01 48.95 -25.52
CA PHE A 52 32.84 48.81 -26.96
C PHE A 52 31.79 47.75 -27.35
N GLY A 53 31.38 46.90 -26.41
CA GLY A 53 30.19 46.06 -26.58
C GLY A 53 28.86 46.82 -26.43
N LYS A 54 28.90 48.11 -26.08
CA LYS A 54 27.73 48.98 -25.85
C LYS A 54 27.83 50.34 -26.55
N SER A 55 28.94 50.64 -27.22
CA SER A 55 29.22 51.95 -27.79
C SER A 55 30.32 51.91 -28.85
N ASP A 56 30.03 52.40 -30.05
CA ASP A 56 31.00 52.57 -31.13
C ASP A 56 31.76 53.91 -31.09
N TYR A 57 31.48 54.76 -30.10
CA TYR A 57 32.04 56.10 -29.98
C TYR A 57 32.16 56.54 -28.51
N VAL A 58 33.40 56.64 -28.02
CA VAL A 58 33.73 56.96 -26.62
C VAL A 58 34.73 58.10 -26.54
N ILE A 59 34.34 59.23 -25.96
CA ILE A 59 35.24 60.34 -25.61
C ILE A 59 35.76 60.13 -24.19
N ILE A 60 37.05 60.37 -24.00
CA ILE A 60 37.69 60.47 -22.68
C ILE A 60 38.25 61.88 -22.51
N TYR A 61 37.99 62.46 -21.35
CA TYR A 61 38.60 63.69 -20.86
C TYR A 61 39.57 63.34 -19.73
N SER A 62 40.78 63.91 -19.75
CA SER A 62 41.77 63.79 -18.67
C SER A 62 42.53 65.11 -18.53
N ASN A 63 42.58 65.68 -17.32
CA ASN A 63 43.40 66.84 -16.96
C ASN A 63 43.29 68.13 -17.82
N GLY A 64 42.24 68.28 -18.64
CA GLY A 64 42.08 69.39 -19.58
C GLY A 64 42.12 69.00 -21.06
N GLU A 65 42.55 67.77 -21.35
CA GLU A 65 42.76 67.22 -22.69
C GLU A 65 41.66 66.22 -23.05
N TYR A 66 41.47 65.96 -24.36
CA TYR A 66 40.49 64.98 -24.84
C TYR A 66 41.08 64.05 -25.91
N PHE A 67 40.64 62.80 -25.88
CA PHE A 67 40.84 61.85 -26.97
C PHE A 67 39.62 60.92 -27.07
N ARG A 68 39.42 60.29 -28.23
CA ARG A 68 38.27 59.41 -28.47
C ARG A 68 38.66 58.07 -29.08
N PHE A 69 37.80 57.08 -28.91
CA PHE A 69 37.77 55.85 -29.69
C PHE A 69 36.48 55.90 -30.52
N ASP A 70 36.60 55.71 -31.83
CA ASP A 70 35.59 56.09 -32.81
C ASP A 70 35.65 55.13 -34.00
N SER A 71 34.62 54.30 -34.19
CA SER A 71 34.57 53.31 -35.27
C SER A 71 34.46 53.92 -36.66
N SER A 72 33.97 55.16 -36.76
CA SER A 72 33.77 55.87 -38.01
C SER A 72 35.00 56.65 -38.47
N TYR A 73 36.07 56.66 -37.68
CA TYR A 73 37.26 57.46 -37.96
C TYR A 73 38.06 56.93 -39.15
N GLN A 74 38.01 57.68 -40.25
CA GLN A 74 38.83 57.44 -41.44
C GLN A 74 40.30 57.82 -41.16
N ILE A 75 41.11 56.84 -40.80
CA ILE A 75 42.55 57.04 -40.59
C ILE A 75 43.27 57.30 -41.90
N LYS A 76 44.18 58.28 -41.91
CA LYS A 76 45.11 58.51 -43.03
C LYS A 76 46.14 57.37 -43.06
N TRP A 77 46.34 56.76 -44.23
CA TRP A 77 47.25 55.63 -44.39
C TRP A 77 48.68 55.98 -43.95
N ASN A 78 49.25 55.19 -43.04
CA ASN A 78 50.64 55.38 -42.61
C ASN A 78 51.58 54.58 -43.53
N LYS A 79 52.51 55.27 -44.21
CA LYS A 79 53.53 54.67 -45.08
C LYS A 79 54.42 53.64 -44.36
N GLN A 80 54.51 53.69 -43.03
CA GLN A 80 55.20 52.68 -42.21
C GLN A 80 54.51 51.31 -42.18
N TRP A 81 53.27 51.17 -42.70
CA TRP A 81 52.54 49.91 -42.79
C TRP A 81 52.94 49.03 -44.00
N GLY A 82 53.99 49.42 -44.75
CA GLY A 82 54.63 48.59 -45.77
C GLY A 82 54.06 48.72 -47.19
N THR A 83 53.00 49.49 -47.39
CA THR A 83 52.44 49.83 -48.71
C THR A 83 52.17 51.33 -48.82
N ASN A 84 52.03 51.82 -50.06
CA ASN A 84 51.75 53.23 -50.34
C ASN A 84 50.34 53.67 -49.90
N ASP A 85 49.38 52.75 -49.96
CA ASP A 85 47.96 52.97 -49.69
C ASP A 85 47.27 51.69 -49.17
N GLN A 86 46.00 51.83 -48.79
CA GLN A 86 45.15 50.77 -48.24
C GLN A 86 44.81 49.69 -49.28
N GLN A 87 44.48 50.05 -50.52
CA GLN A 87 44.05 49.08 -51.55
C GLN A 87 45.19 48.12 -51.91
N ALA A 88 46.41 48.65 -51.98
CA ALA A 88 47.63 47.85 -52.13
C ALA A 88 47.86 46.90 -50.95
N TRP A 89 47.54 47.31 -49.72
CA TRP A 89 47.66 46.43 -48.54
C TRP A 89 46.61 45.33 -48.54
N GLU A 90 45.35 45.69 -48.79
CA GLU A 90 44.20 44.76 -48.80
C GLU A 90 44.39 43.67 -49.85
N LYS A 91 44.81 44.06 -51.06
CA LYS A 91 45.15 43.13 -52.14
C LYS A 91 46.33 42.21 -51.80
N ASN A 92 47.34 42.72 -51.10
CA ASN A 92 48.50 41.93 -50.67
C ASN A 92 48.22 41.01 -49.46
N ASN A 93 47.10 41.19 -48.76
CA ASN A 93 46.73 40.43 -47.56
C ASN A 93 45.43 39.59 -47.74
N ASP A 94 44.82 39.62 -48.93
CA ASP A 94 43.52 39.01 -49.27
C ASP A 94 42.39 39.28 -48.25
N ARG A 95 42.33 40.53 -47.74
CA ARG A 95 41.33 40.96 -46.75
C ARG A 95 41.19 42.48 -46.69
N GLN A 96 40.02 42.96 -46.30
CA GLN A 96 39.81 44.38 -45.98
C GLN A 96 40.57 44.80 -44.72
N PHE A 97 41.04 46.05 -44.71
CA PHE A 97 41.74 46.67 -43.58
C PHE A 97 40.74 47.20 -42.56
N ILE A 98 40.51 46.41 -41.50
CA ILE A 98 39.72 46.84 -40.36
C ILE A 98 40.63 47.64 -39.43
N TYR A 99 40.49 48.97 -39.42
CA TYR A 99 41.25 49.84 -38.51
C TYR A 99 40.94 49.48 -37.04
N PRO A 100 41.96 49.12 -36.22
CA PRO A 100 41.73 48.73 -34.84
C PRO A 100 41.63 49.95 -33.90
N TRP A 101 40.82 50.94 -34.24
CA TRP A 101 39.56 50.95 -33.51
C TRP A 101 39.66 51.13 -31.99
N GLN A 102 39.21 50.10 -31.29
CA GLN A 102 39.10 49.96 -29.84
C GLN A 102 40.44 50.07 -29.08
N ILE A 103 41.59 50.07 -29.77
CA ILE A 103 42.93 50.12 -29.16
C ILE A 103 43.74 51.37 -29.55
N ASN A 104 43.32 52.14 -30.56
CA ASN A 104 44.02 53.34 -31.00
C ASN A 104 43.23 54.62 -30.63
N PRO A 105 43.75 55.47 -29.72
CA PRO A 105 43.08 56.71 -29.34
C PRO A 105 43.30 57.79 -30.41
N ILE A 106 42.25 58.53 -30.71
CA ILE A 106 42.25 59.66 -31.65
C ILE A 106 42.29 60.94 -30.81
N TRP A 107 43.38 61.70 -30.90
CA TRP A 107 43.47 63.01 -30.27
C TRP A 107 42.33 63.90 -30.74
N THR A 108 41.66 64.59 -29.81
CA THR A 108 40.43 65.34 -30.10
C THR A 108 40.56 66.75 -29.55
N ASN A 109 40.47 67.74 -30.43
CA ASN A 109 40.52 69.14 -30.01
C ASN A 109 39.22 69.52 -29.29
N ASP A 110 39.27 70.44 -28.32
CA ASP A 110 38.08 70.88 -27.58
C ASP A 110 36.93 71.30 -28.53
N ASN A 111 37.26 71.91 -29.68
CA ASN A 111 36.31 72.31 -30.71
C ASN A 111 35.51 71.17 -31.36
N GLU A 112 36.04 69.94 -31.38
CA GLU A 112 35.33 68.75 -31.86
C GLU A 112 34.36 68.17 -30.81
N ILE A 113 34.48 68.57 -29.54
CA ILE A 113 33.66 68.07 -28.43
C ILE A 113 32.27 68.72 -28.47
N PRO A 114 31.17 67.94 -28.53
CA PRO A 114 29.81 68.46 -28.54
C PRO A 114 29.52 69.39 -27.35
N ASN A 115 28.96 70.58 -27.63
CA ASN A 115 28.82 71.68 -26.67
C ASN A 115 28.16 71.28 -25.33
N ARG A 116 27.22 70.32 -25.31
CA ARG A 116 26.61 69.82 -24.06
C ARG A 116 27.64 69.16 -23.13
N ILE A 117 28.54 68.36 -23.68
CA ILE A 117 29.61 67.66 -22.93
C ILE A 117 30.64 68.68 -22.44
N ARG A 118 31.07 69.57 -23.36
CA ARG A 118 32.04 70.64 -23.09
C ARG A 118 31.56 71.59 -21.98
N ASN A 119 30.33 72.06 -22.06
CA ASN A 119 29.74 72.96 -21.06
C ASN A 119 29.59 72.27 -19.70
N PHE A 120 29.20 70.98 -19.68
CA PHE A 120 29.14 70.22 -18.43
C PHE A 120 30.53 70.10 -17.79
N LEU A 121 31.55 69.65 -18.53
CA LEU A 121 32.90 69.47 -18.02
C LEU A 121 33.51 70.79 -17.55
N ASN A 122 33.35 71.88 -18.32
CA ASN A 122 33.79 73.21 -17.89
C ASN A 122 33.10 73.67 -16.59
N SER A 123 31.81 73.38 -16.40
CA SER A 123 31.09 73.69 -15.14
C SER A 123 31.59 72.88 -13.92
N LYS A 124 32.40 71.84 -14.13
CA LYS A 124 32.93 70.93 -13.10
C LYS A 124 34.45 70.74 -13.17
N LYS A 125 35.16 71.62 -13.90
CA LYS A 125 36.61 71.47 -14.23
C LYS A 125 37.55 71.42 -13.02
N LYS A 126 37.13 71.93 -11.85
CA LYS A 126 37.86 71.85 -10.57
C LYS A 126 37.52 70.60 -9.71
N GLN A 127 36.61 69.74 -10.18
CA GLN A 127 36.12 68.56 -9.45
C GLN A 127 36.31 67.25 -10.23
N ILE A 128 36.33 67.33 -11.56
CA ILE A 128 36.47 66.17 -12.45
C ILE A 128 37.88 66.17 -13.06
N HIS A 129 38.67 65.16 -12.71
CA HIS A 129 40.01 64.94 -13.27
C HIS A 129 39.99 63.98 -14.47
N VAL A 130 39.07 62.99 -14.48
CA VAL A 130 38.82 62.07 -15.60
C VAL A 130 37.31 61.92 -15.85
N ALA A 131 36.90 61.88 -17.12
CA ALA A 131 35.52 61.55 -17.49
C ALA A 131 35.46 60.71 -18.76
N TYR A 132 34.41 59.88 -18.84
CA TYR A 132 34.06 59.07 -20.01
C TYR A 132 32.67 59.49 -20.49
N ALA A 133 32.58 59.98 -21.72
CA ALA A 133 31.31 60.25 -22.38
C ALA A 133 31.10 59.19 -23.48
N ILE A 134 30.05 58.38 -23.32
CA ILE A 134 29.86 57.13 -24.04
C ILE A 134 28.60 57.27 -24.89
N LEU A 135 28.71 57.10 -26.21
CA LEU A 135 27.54 57.10 -27.10
C LEU A 135 26.91 55.71 -27.11
N LEU A 136 25.91 55.50 -26.24
CA LEU A 136 25.29 54.18 -26.05
C LEU A 136 24.47 53.75 -27.28
N ASN A 137 24.73 52.53 -27.76
CA ASN A 137 24.00 51.91 -28.87
C ASN A 137 22.58 51.46 -28.45
N ASN A 138 22.42 51.01 -27.20
CA ASN A 138 21.12 50.69 -26.59
C ASN A 138 21.03 51.41 -25.23
N VAL A 139 20.12 52.38 -25.12
CA VAL A 139 19.96 53.20 -23.90
C VAL A 139 19.08 52.47 -22.87
N GLY A 140 18.10 51.68 -23.29
CA GLY A 140 17.15 50.98 -22.41
C GLY A 140 17.82 49.87 -21.60
N GLU A 141 18.68 49.08 -22.23
CA GLU A 141 19.46 48.03 -21.54
C GLU A 141 20.32 48.61 -20.40
N ILE A 142 20.92 49.78 -20.62
CA ILE A 142 21.77 50.44 -19.62
C ILE A 142 20.93 51.06 -18.49
N HIS A 143 19.70 51.51 -18.74
CA HIS A 143 18.78 51.87 -17.67
C HIS A 143 18.45 50.66 -16.77
N LEU A 144 18.03 49.53 -17.37
CA LEU A 144 17.77 48.30 -16.63
C LEU A 144 19.00 47.84 -15.81
N ALA A 145 20.20 47.90 -16.40
CA ALA A 145 21.44 47.58 -15.69
C ALA A 145 21.74 48.55 -14.52
N ILE A 146 21.49 49.85 -14.69
CA ILE A 146 21.64 50.85 -13.61
C ILE A 146 20.65 50.59 -12.48
N ASP A 147 19.39 50.32 -12.79
CA ASP A 147 18.37 50.12 -11.76
C ASP A 147 18.54 48.77 -11.03
N GLN A 148 19.05 47.72 -11.71
CA GLN A 148 19.54 46.50 -11.05
C GLN A 148 20.74 46.75 -10.11
N LEU A 149 21.64 47.68 -10.45
CA LEU A 149 22.76 48.05 -9.57
C LEU A 149 22.28 48.83 -8.34
N LYS A 150 21.23 49.66 -8.47
CA LYS A 150 20.60 50.36 -7.32
C LYS A 150 19.97 49.40 -6.32
N GLN A 151 19.37 48.30 -6.81
CA GLN A 151 18.72 47.28 -5.98
C GLN A 151 19.70 46.41 -5.17
N GLN A 152 21.02 46.50 -5.41
CA GLN A 152 22.04 45.66 -4.75
C GLN A 152 23.24 46.48 -4.26
N PRO A 153 23.04 47.57 -3.48
CA PRO A 153 24.10 48.54 -3.17
C PRO A 153 25.22 47.95 -2.29
N TYR A 154 24.96 46.86 -1.58
CA TYR A 154 25.94 46.10 -0.82
C TYR A 154 27.08 45.52 -1.68
N MET A 155 26.92 45.40 -3.01
CA MET A 155 28.02 44.95 -3.88
C MET A 155 29.23 45.89 -3.86
N PHE A 156 29.03 47.16 -3.49
CA PHE A 156 30.09 48.17 -3.42
C PHE A 156 30.84 48.18 -2.08
N LEU A 157 30.40 47.37 -1.10
CA LEU A 157 30.91 47.34 0.28
C LEU A 157 32.42 47.05 0.40
N PHE A 158 32.99 46.31 -0.56
CA PHE A 158 34.40 45.93 -0.60
C PHE A 158 35.31 46.91 -1.37
N LEU A 159 34.77 48.01 -1.92
CA LEU A 159 35.56 49.03 -2.61
C LEU A 159 36.53 49.74 -1.65
N ARG A 160 37.85 49.62 -1.90
CA ARG A 160 38.89 50.25 -1.07
C ARG A 160 38.86 51.78 -1.13
N ASN A 161 38.84 52.34 -2.33
CA ASN A 161 39.12 53.78 -2.57
C ASN A 161 37.88 54.60 -2.99
N ILE A 162 36.68 53.99 -3.00
CA ILE A 162 35.42 54.67 -3.35
C ILE A 162 34.51 54.70 -2.12
N SER A 163 33.90 55.85 -1.87
CA SER A 163 32.98 56.12 -0.75
C SER A 163 31.60 56.62 -1.18
N ARG A 164 31.42 57.02 -2.45
CA ARG A 164 30.14 57.49 -3.01
C ARG A 164 30.06 57.21 -4.51
N ILE A 165 28.88 56.81 -4.97
CA ILE A 165 28.52 56.59 -6.37
C ILE A 165 27.17 57.28 -6.61
N THR A 166 27.09 58.22 -7.54
CA THR A 166 25.87 58.99 -7.83
C THR A 166 25.37 58.68 -9.23
N PHE A 167 24.11 58.27 -9.33
CA PHE A 167 23.42 57.92 -10.58
C PHE A 167 22.49 59.07 -10.98
N LEU A 168 22.98 59.94 -11.84
CA LEU A 168 22.24 61.10 -12.36
C LEU A 168 21.24 60.65 -13.45
N THR A 169 20.19 59.94 -13.05
CA THR A 169 19.01 59.60 -13.87
C THR A 169 17.83 60.53 -13.52
N GLN A 170 16.64 60.29 -14.08
CA GLN A 170 15.44 61.10 -13.81
C GLN A 170 15.06 61.20 -12.31
N LEU A 171 15.50 60.24 -11.49
CA LEU A 171 15.25 60.21 -10.03
C LEU A 171 16.44 60.69 -9.18
N ASN A 172 17.61 60.96 -9.78
CA ASN A 172 18.84 61.46 -9.13
C ASN A 172 19.35 60.64 -7.91
N ASP A 173 19.31 59.31 -8.00
CA ASP A 173 19.74 58.44 -6.91
C ASP A 173 21.23 58.57 -6.53
N THR A 174 21.52 58.69 -5.25
CA THR A 174 22.88 58.72 -4.69
C THR A 174 23.08 57.58 -3.72
N ILE A 175 24.03 56.68 -4.06
CA ILE A 175 24.48 55.59 -3.19
C ILE A 175 25.76 56.04 -2.50
N SER A 176 25.76 56.10 -1.17
CA SER A 176 26.94 56.47 -0.38
C SER A 176 27.29 55.39 0.64
N ILE A 177 28.58 55.17 0.84
CA ILE A 177 29.12 54.12 1.71
C ILE A 177 29.91 54.84 2.81
N ALA A 178 29.22 55.16 3.91
CA ALA A 178 29.91 55.76 5.05
C ALA A 178 30.70 54.69 5.81
N ARG A 179 31.88 55.09 6.28
CA ARG A 179 32.76 54.26 7.10
C ARG A 179 32.79 54.87 8.48
N HIS A 180 31.81 54.52 9.32
CA HIS A 180 31.86 54.89 10.73
C HIS A 180 32.85 53.96 11.43
N PHE A 181 34.05 54.48 11.70
CA PHE A 181 35.13 53.72 12.32
C PHE A 181 34.90 53.48 13.83
N SER A 182 33.98 54.20 14.45
CA SER A 182 33.43 53.85 15.76
C SER A 182 32.61 52.54 15.65
N HIS A 183 33.03 51.53 16.40
CA HIS A 183 32.34 50.22 16.54
C HIS A 183 32.31 49.32 15.28
N GLY A 184 33.15 49.58 14.27
CA GLY A 184 33.49 48.59 13.22
C GLY A 184 32.40 48.26 12.19
N LEU A 185 31.28 48.99 12.17
CA LEU A 185 30.19 48.81 11.21
C LEU A 185 30.39 49.69 9.97
N LYS A 186 30.35 49.09 8.77
CA LYS A 186 30.13 49.84 7.52
C LYS A 186 28.63 50.00 7.30
N GLN A 187 28.24 51.19 6.83
CA GLN A 187 26.84 51.52 6.54
C GLN A 187 26.70 51.93 5.07
N VAL A 188 25.76 51.31 4.38
CA VAL A 188 25.39 51.58 2.99
C VAL A 188 24.12 52.42 3.01
N TYR A 189 24.08 53.48 2.21
CA TYR A 189 22.98 54.44 2.16
C TYR A 189 22.50 54.63 0.73
N ILE A 190 21.18 54.72 0.55
CA ILE A 190 20.54 55.23 -0.66
C ILE A 190 19.83 56.53 -0.29
N ASN A 191 20.09 57.61 -1.03
CA ASN A 191 19.42 58.90 -0.88
C ASN A 191 19.44 59.43 0.58
N LYS A 192 20.59 59.27 1.24
CA LYS A 192 20.86 59.58 2.67
C LYS A 192 20.13 58.72 3.71
N LYS A 193 19.22 57.81 3.33
CA LYS A 193 18.66 56.79 4.23
C LYS A 193 19.62 55.61 4.33
N ILE A 194 19.73 54.97 5.49
CA ILE A 194 20.47 53.70 5.63
C ILE A 194 19.70 52.61 4.90
N ASP A 195 20.39 51.88 4.03
CA ASP A 195 19.91 50.69 3.33
C ASP A 195 20.30 49.41 4.10
N SER A 196 21.58 49.30 4.47
CA SER A 196 22.10 48.10 5.15
C SER A 196 23.36 48.40 5.96
N GLN A 197 23.58 47.61 7.02
CA GLN A 197 24.70 47.72 7.94
C GLN A 197 25.46 46.40 8.00
N TRP A 198 26.79 46.47 8.10
CA TRP A 198 27.67 45.30 7.92
C TRP A 198 28.86 45.33 8.86
N ILE A 199 29.06 44.26 9.63
CA ILE A 199 30.33 43.98 10.32
C ILE A 199 31.28 43.37 9.27
N ILE A 200 32.53 43.82 9.19
CA ILE A 200 33.49 43.30 8.19
C ILE A 200 34.82 42.90 8.84
N LYS A 201 35.28 41.70 8.52
CA LYS A 201 36.62 41.21 8.84
C LYS A 201 37.47 41.11 7.57
N ARG A 202 38.71 41.60 7.63
CA ARG A 202 39.78 41.33 6.65
C ARG A 202 40.69 40.25 7.25
N PHE A 203 41.02 39.25 6.44
CA PHE A 203 42.06 38.27 6.69
C PHE A 203 43.19 38.48 5.68
N GLU A 204 44.41 38.33 6.18
CA GLU A 204 45.63 38.31 5.39
C GLU A 204 46.19 36.88 5.53
N LEU A 205 46.30 36.17 4.40
CA LEU A 205 46.51 34.72 4.37
C LEU A 205 47.84 34.41 3.68
N ASP A 206 48.83 33.97 4.45
CA ASP A 206 50.11 33.52 3.90
C ASP A 206 49.92 32.31 2.99
N VAL A 207 50.41 32.41 1.75
CA VAL A 207 50.24 31.40 0.70
C VAL A 207 51.34 30.33 0.86
N PRO A 208 50.99 29.07 1.22
CA PRO A 208 51.98 28.02 1.42
C PRO A 208 52.81 27.78 0.16
N LYS A 209 54.10 27.49 0.32
CA LYS A 209 54.99 27.19 -0.82
C LYS A 209 54.42 26.07 -1.71
N SER A 210 53.86 25.03 -1.10
CA SER A 210 53.20 23.91 -1.80
C SER A 210 51.95 24.28 -2.62
N ILE A 211 51.35 25.46 -2.39
CA ILE A 211 50.31 26.03 -3.26
C ILE A 211 50.95 26.82 -4.40
N ARG A 212 51.97 27.65 -4.12
CA ARG A 212 52.73 28.38 -5.15
C ARG A 212 53.36 27.45 -6.17
N ASP A 213 54.05 26.40 -5.71
CA ASP A 213 54.70 25.37 -6.54
C ASP A 213 53.69 24.71 -7.50
N LYS A 214 52.48 24.39 -7.01
CA LYS A 214 51.38 23.82 -7.84
C LYS A 214 50.82 24.81 -8.86
N LEU A 215 50.82 26.11 -8.56
CA LEU A 215 50.31 27.15 -9.48
C LEU A 215 51.26 27.45 -10.64
N VAL A 216 52.56 27.11 -10.53
CA VAL A 216 53.50 27.21 -11.65
C VAL A 216 53.03 26.36 -12.85
N GLY A 217 52.46 25.18 -12.59
CA GLY A 217 51.91 24.28 -13.61
C GLY A 217 50.46 24.56 -14.03
N ASP A 218 49.70 25.39 -13.29
CA ASP A 218 48.32 25.74 -13.65
C ASP A 218 48.30 26.75 -14.79
N SER A 219 48.01 26.30 -16.02
CA SER A 219 47.92 27.14 -17.23
C SER A 219 46.79 28.18 -17.18
N LYS A 220 45.82 28.01 -16.28
CA LYS A 220 44.72 28.96 -16.04
C LYS A 220 45.12 30.04 -15.03
N ALA A 221 46.13 29.78 -14.20
CA ALA A 221 46.64 30.72 -13.20
C ALA A 221 47.52 31.83 -13.85
N PRO A 222 47.16 33.12 -13.68
CA PRO A 222 47.97 34.25 -14.13
C PRO A 222 49.30 34.36 -13.39
N GLU A 223 50.30 34.95 -14.03
CA GLU A 223 51.63 35.25 -13.44
C GLU A 223 51.52 35.93 -12.06
N LYS A 224 50.68 36.96 -11.94
CA LYS A 224 50.42 37.70 -10.68
C LYS A 224 49.86 36.82 -9.54
N LEU A 225 49.23 35.67 -9.85
CA LEU A 225 48.80 34.68 -8.85
C LEU A 225 49.84 33.57 -8.59
N ARG A 226 50.78 33.33 -9.51
CA ARG A 226 51.89 32.39 -9.29
C ARG A 226 52.95 32.96 -8.34
N SER A 227 53.18 34.28 -8.39
CA SER A 227 54.19 34.98 -7.58
C SER A 227 53.64 35.60 -6.29
N ILE A 228 52.39 35.33 -5.89
CA ILE A 228 51.77 35.99 -4.74
C ILE A 228 52.10 35.27 -3.42
N GLU A 229 52.63 35.99 -2.44
CA GLU A 229 52.98 35.42 -1.13
C GLU A 229 51.85 35.52 -0.10
N LYS A 230 50.94 36.49 -0.27
CA LYS A 230 49.82 36.76 0.64
C LYS A 230 48.53 37.00 -0.12
N ALA A 231 47.47 36.28 0.25
CA ALA A 231 46.12 36.51 -0.24
C ALA A 231 45.32 37.39 0.73
N GLU A 232 44.30 38.07 0.22
CA GLU A 232 43.29 38.74 1.05
C GLU A 232 41.93 38.06 0.90
N MET A 233 41.26 37.91 2.03
CA MET A 233 39.88 37.44 2.13
C MET A 233 39.09 38.38 3.04
N PHE A 234 37.88 38.73 2.65
CA PHE A 234 36.96 39.55 3.43
C PHE A 234 35.67 38.79 3.67
N PHE A 235 35.19 38.81 4.91
CA PHE A 235 33.83 38.41 5.24
C PHE A 235 33.02 39.63 5.66
N ALA A 236 31.75 39.69 5.26
CA ALA A 236 30.80 40.69 5.77
C ALA A 236 29.52 40.02 6.28
N ALA A 237 29.20 40.28 7.54
CA ALA A 237 27.99 39.81 8.22
C ALA A 237 26.98 40.96 8.29
N LYS A 238 25.74 40.69 7.89
CA LYS A 238 24.66 41.69 7.95
C LYS A 238 24.30 41.96 9.41
N TYR A 239 24.05 43.22 9.73
CA TYR A 239 23.64 43.66 11.05
C TYR A 239 22.42 44.60 10.93
N LYS A 240 21.53 44.56 11.93
CA LYS A 240 20.38 45.45 12.07
C LYS A 240 20.39 46.03 13.48
N ASP A 241 20.32 47.35 13.63
CA ASP A 241 20.07 47.97 14.95
C ASP A 241 18.70 47.55 15.53
N SER A 242 18.51 47.74 16.84
CA SER A 242 17.21 47.50 17.49
C SER A 242 16.16 48.46 16.94
N THR A 243 14.94 47.96 16.75
CA THR A 243 13.81 48.73 16.21
C THR A 243 12.56 48.44 17.02
N THR A 244 11.75 49.44 17.34
CA THR A 244 10.39 49.20 17.81
C THR A 244 9.52 48.67 16.67
N ASP A 245 8.59 47.78 16.97
CA ASP A 245 7.55 47.32 16.04
C ASP A 245 6.38 48.33 15.95
N GLU A 246 5.38 48.05 15.13
CA GLU A 246 4.14 48.84 15.01
C GLU A 246 3.36 48.95 16.34
N ASN A 247 3.59 48.02 17.28
CA ASN A 247 3.03 48.00 18.64
C ASN A 247 3.94 48.67 19.70
N GLU A 248 4.94 49.45 19.29
CA GLU A 248 6.02 50.03 20.11
C GLU A 248 6.95 49.03 20.84
N GLU A 249 6.73 47.70 20.71
CA GLU A 249 7.59 46.67 21.32
C GLU A 249 9.02 46.66 20.76
N MET A 250 10.02 46.56 21.65
CA MET A 250 11.45 46.62 21.29
C MET A 250 11.96 45.30 20.66
N ILE A 251 12.03 45.26 19.32
CA ILE A 251 12.72 44.18 18.61
C ILE A 251 14.24 44.34 18.78
N SER A 252 14.85 43.41 19.52
CA SER A 252 16.30 43.40 19.74
C SER A 252 17.09 43.26 18.43
N GLY A 253 17.97 44.23 18.16
CA GLY A 253 18.84 44.24 16.99
C GLY A 253 19.97 43.22 17.07
N GLY A 254 20.65 42.96 15.94
CA GLY A 254 21.78 42.07 15.93
C GLY A 254 22.33 41.64 14.58
N ILE A 255 23.23 40.64 14.64
CA ILE A 255 23.72 39.89 13.48
C ILE A 255 22.55 39.11 12.85
N GLU A 256 22.32 39.32 11.57
CA GLU A 256 21.27 38.69 10.78
C GLU A 256 21.87 37.63 9.85
N LYS A 257 21.25 36.44 9.78
CA LYS A 257 21.62 35.41 8.81
C LYS A 257 21.18 35.86 7.41
N LEU A 258 22.07 35.85 6.43
CA LEU A 258 21.72 36.13 5.03
C LEU A 258 20.65 35.15 4.50
N ARG A 259 19.74 35.66 3.67
CA ARG A 259 18.87 34.85 2.82
C ARG A 259 19.71 34.18 1.74
N ASP A 260 19.33 32.98 1.31
CA ASP A 260 20.06 32.19 0.29
C ASP A 260 20.39 32.99 -0.99
N GLN A 261 19.50 33.88 -1.42
CA GLN A 261 19.67 34.74 -2.60
C GLN A 261 20.62 35.93 -2.39
N ASP A 262 20.81 36.39 -1.14
CA ASP A 262 21.71 37.49 -0.78
C ASP A 262 23.11 36.97 -0.43
N SER A 263 23.25 35.67 -0.18
CA SER A 263 24.52 35.02 0.10
C SER A 263 25.37 34.95 -1.16
N ILE A 264 26.27 35.93 -1.34
CA ILE A 264 27.06 36.08 -2.57
C ILE A 264 28.56 36.07 -2.29
N LEU A 265 29.26 35.28 -3.09
CA LEU A 265 30.71 35.21 -3.17
C LEU A 265 31.20 36.04 -4.37
N PHE A 266 32.08 37.01 -4.09
CA PHE A 266 32.63 37.99 -5.03
C PHE A 266 34.14 37.75 -5.30
N SER A 267 34.58 38.00 -6.54
CA SER A 267 36.00 38.18 -6.89
C SER A 267 36.30 39.66 -7.18
N TYR A 268 36.35 40.46 -6.11
CA TYR A 268 36.48 41.93 -6.06
C TYR A 268 35.34 42.75 -6.69
N LEU A 269 34.87 42.40 -7.89
CA LEU A 269 33.83 43.11 -8.66
C LEU A 269 33.02 42.08 -9.49
N PRO A 270 31.77 42.37 -9.90
CA PRO A 270 30.60 41.55 -9.59
C PRO A 270 30.55 40.17 -10.24
N THR A 271 31.32 39.24 -9.69
CA THR A 271 30.98 37.80 -9.66
C THR A 271 29.81 37.66 -8.71
N LYS A 272 28.66 37.12 -9.15
CA LYS A 272 27.47 36.93 -8.31
C LYS A 272 27.21 35.43 -8.04
N ILE A 273 28.11 34.79 -7.31
CA ILE A 273 28.06 33.34 -7.07
C ILE A 273 27.34 33.07 -5.75
N SER A 274 26.10 32.56 -5.83
CA SER A 274 25.24 32.25 -4.66
C SER A 274 25.11 30.76 -4.34
N GLU A 275 25.70 29.88 -5.17
CA GLU A 275 25.63 28.42 -5.08
C GLU A 275 25.97 27.86 -3.67
N TYR A 276 26.88 28.52 -2.95
CA TYR A 276 27.47 28.03 -1.70
C TYR A 276 26.77 28.54 -0.42
N LYS A 277 25.82 29.48 -0.50
CA LYS A 277 24.90 29.84 0.60
C LYS A 277 25.53 30.07 2.00
N PHE A 278 26.74 30.65 2.05
CA PHE A 278 27.40 31.04 3.29
C PHE A 278 26.58 32.07 4.10
N PRO A 279 26.62 32.06 5.45
CA PRO A 279 25.88 33.03 6.28
C PRO A 279 26.44 34.46 6.23
N VAL A 280 27.52 34.68 5.47
CA VAL A 280 28.24 35.94 5.30
C VAL A 280 28.54 36.16 3.82
N LEU A 281 28.64 37.43 3.37
CA LEU A 281 29.21 37.76 2.06
C LEU A 281 30.72 37.46 2.10
N ILE A 282 31.25 36.86 1.04
CA ILE A 282 32.68 36.53 0.94
C ILE A 282 33.28 37.24 -0.25
N ASN A 283 34.41 37.93 -0.07
CA ASN A 283 35.17 38.55 -1.15
C ASN A 283 36.66 38.21 -1.05
N ALA A 284 37.19 37.52 -2.05
CA ALA A 284 38.61 37.15 -2.16
C ALA A 284 39.05 37.10 -3.63
N ASN A 285 40.35 36.89 -3.89
CA ASN A 285 40.92 36.88 -5.25
C ASN A 285 40.64 35.55 -6.01
N PHE A 286 39.38 35.10 -6.11
CA PHE A 286 39.04 33.83 -6.75
C PHE A 286 39.33 33.83 -8.25
N LEU A 287 39.87 32.72 -8.77
CA LEU A 287 40.12 32.51 -10.19
C LEU A 287 38.80 32.24 -10.92
N THR A 288 38.45 33.14 -11.85
CA THR A 288 37.17 33.16 -12.58
C THR A 288 37.32 32.83 -14.06
N ASN A 289 36.23 32.32 -14.65
CA ASN A 289 36.11 32.02 -16.07
C ASN A 289 36.29 33.28 -16.96
N VAL A 290 36.14 33.15 -18.28
CA VAL A 290 36.33 34.27 -19.21
C VAL A 290 35.35 35.41 -18.91
N ASN A 291 34.06 35.07 -18.78
CA ASN A 291 32.95 36.00 -18.55
C ASN A 291 32.92 36.62 -17.14
N ARG A 292 33.54 35.95 -16.17
CA ARG A 292 33.51 36.25 -14.71
C ARG A 292 32.17 36.03 -14.03
N GLU A 293 31.40 35.08 -14.54
CA GLU A 293 30.13 34.65 -13.94
C GLU A 293 30.34 33.52 -12.93
N GLN A 294 31.37 32.68 -13.15
CA GLN A 294 31.69 31.50 -12.33
C GLN A 294 33.18 31.42 -11.97
N ILE A 295 33.50 30.67 -10.91
CA ILE A 295 34.86 30.32 -10.46
C ILE A 295 35.28 28.94 -10.96
N HIS A 296 36.59 28.77 -11.17
CA HIS A 296 37.17 27.47 -11.52
C HIS A 296 37.19 26.53 -10.31
N THR A 297 36.34 25.50 -10.30
CA THR A 297 36.27 24.50 -9.22
C THR A 297 37.47 23.56 -9.18
N ASP A 298 38.15 23.40 -10.31
CA ASP A 298 39.32 22.56 -10.50
C ASP A 298 40.64 23.26 -10.15
N SER A 299 40.66 24.60 -9.99
CA SER A 299 41.90 25.32 -9.66
C SER A 299 42.31 25.17 -8.21
N VAL A 300 43.58 24.79 -8.01
CA VAL A 300 44.24 24.62 -6.70
C VAL A 300 44.13 25.88 -5.83
N TRP A 301 44.15 27.06 -6.44
CA TRP A 301 44.00 28.33 -5.72
C TRP A 301 42.62 28.49 -5.08
N ASN A 302 41.56 28.19 -5.84
CA ASN A 302 40.19 28.28 -5.32
C ASN A 302 39.92 27.18 -4.28
N GLN A 303 40.47 25.98 -4.47
CA GLN A 303 40.41 24.89 -3.49
C GLN A 303 41.05 25.30 -2.16
N TRP A 304 42.25 25.90 -2.20
CA TRP A 304 42.91 26.44 -1.00
C TRP A 304 42.11 27.58 -0.35
N LEU A 305 41.53 28.50 -1.13
CA LEU A 305 40.67 29.55 -0.58
C LEU A 305 39.42 28.97 0.09
N PHE A 306 38.77 27.96 -0.48
CA PHE A 306 37.60 27.31 0.13
C PHE A 306 37.95 26.53 1.40
N ASN A 307 39.09 25.84 1.41
CA ASN A 307 39.66 25.25 2.62
C ASN A 307 39.88 26.32 3.71
N LYS A 308 40.38 27.51 3.35
CA LYS A 308 40.52 28.63 4.28
C LYS A 308 39.19 29.23 4.75
N ILE A 309 38.15 29.31 3.93
CA ILE A 309 36.81 29.74 4.40
C ILE A 309 36.34 28.87 5.57
N GLY A 310 36.60 27.55 5.52
CA GLY A 310 36.24 26.60 6.58
C GLY A 310 36.94 26.82 7.93
N SER A 311 38.14 27.40 7.95
CA SER A 311 38.89 27.69 9.18
C SER A 311 38.70 29.11 9.68
N GLU A 312 38.80 30.11 8.80
CA GLU A 312 38.83 31.53 9.17
C GLU A 312 37.48 32.03 9.72
N ILE A 313 36.37 31.41 9.31
CA ILE A 313 35.04 31.80 9.82
C ILE A 313 34.89 31.51 11.32
N PHE A 314 35.49 30.43 11.83
CA PHE A 314 35.52 30.14 13.27
C PHE A 314 36.45 31.08 14.04
N GLN A 315 37.56 31.53 13.43
CA GLN A 315 38.40 32.56 14.03
C GLN A 315 37.63 33.88 14.19
N TRP A 316 36.79 34.24 13.21
CA TRP A 316 35.91 35.42 13.37
C TRP A 316 34.85 35.23 14.46
N ILE A 317 34.23 34.04 14.53
CA ILE A 317 33.26 33.71 15.59
C ILE A 317 33.94 33.83 16.97
N ILE A 318 35.17 33.36 17.15
CA ILE A 318 35.93 33.53 18.41
C ILE A 318 36.09 35.00 18.82
N GLU A 319 36.32 35.91 17.87
CA GLU A 319 36.41 37.35 18.15
C GLU A 319 35.03 37.94 18.52
N LEU A 320 33.99 37.64 17.73
CA LEU A 320 32.63 38.15 17.93
C LEU A 320 31.95 37.60 19.20
N VAL A 321 32.26 36.37 19.60
CA VAL A 321 31.76 35.76 20.84
C VAL A 321 32.38 36.43 22.08
N LYS A 322 33.64 36.87 21.99
CA LYS A 322 34.30 37.61 23.08
C LYS A 322 33.68 39.01 23.25
N ASP A 323 33.40 39.71 22.16
CA ASP A 323 32.76 41.02 22.17
C ASP A 323 31.35 40.95 22.80
N LYS A 324 31.12 41.74 23.85
CA LYS A 324 29.84 41.83 24.55
C LYS A 324 28.69 42.28 23.63
N LYS A 325 28.96 43.03 22.54
CA LYS A 325 27.95 43.49 21.60
C LYS A 325 27.41 42.37 20.70
N PHE A 326 28.22 41.38 20.36
CA PHE A 326 27.88 40.36 19.35
C PHE A 326 27.73 38.94 19.91
N ARG A 327 28.11 38.73 21.18
CA ARG A 327 28.20 37.43 21.86
C ARG A 327 27.07 36.44 21.61
N SER A 328 25.82 36.84 21.87
CA SER A 328 24.62 35.98 21.77
C SER A 328 24.13 35.74 20.34
N GLN A 329 24.89 36.21 19.34
CA GLN A 329 24.46 36.27 17.95
C GLN A 329 25.56 35.80 16.98
N ALA A 330 26.82 35.81 17.41
CA ALA A 330 27.97 35.37 16.62
C ALA A 330 27.83 33.92 16.09
N TYR A 331 27.19 33.02 16.84
CA TYR A 331 26.95 31.64 16.40
C TYR A 331 25.99 31.54 15.20
N ARG A 332 25.21 32.59 14.88
CA ARG A 332 24.40 32.67 13.63
C ARG A 332 25.28 32.66 12.38
N LEU A 333 26.58 32.97 12.51
CA LEU A 333 27.57 32.91 11.43
C LEU A 333 28.19 31.52 11.24
N ILE A 334 27.79 30.52 12.03
CA ILE A 334 28.18 29.12 11.80
C ILE A 334 27.59 28.65 10.46
N PRO A 335 28.42 28.31 9.45
CA PRO A 335 27.92 27.86 8.16
C PRO A 335 27.32 26.45 8.24
N SER A 336 26.53 26.09 7.22
CA SER A 336 26.08 24.72 6.99
C SER A 336 27.11 23.98 6.12
N LYS A 337 27.11 22.64 6.16
CA LYS A 337 27.85 21.83 5.17
C LYS A 337 27.33 22.08 3.75
N LEU A 338 28.25 22.06 2.78
CA LEU A 338 27.99 22.41 1.39
C LEU A 338 27.68 21.17 0.58
N THR A 339 26.49 20.60 0.74
CA THR A 339 26.06 19.31 0.17
C THR A 339 25.81 19.35 -1.36
N LEU A 340 26.71 19.96 -2.13
CA LEU A 340 26.70 20.01 -3.59
C LEU A 340 27.43 18.79 -4.16
N ILE A 341 26.69 17.93 -4.86
CA ILE A 341 27.19 16.69 -5.45
C ILE A 341 28.30 17.02 -6.45
N ASN A 342 29.41 16.27 -6.39
CA ASN A 342 30.59 16.36 -7.26
C ASN A 342 31.34 17.72 -7.29
N ASN A 343 31.06 18.66 -6.37
CA ASN A 343 31.79 19.91 -6.28
C ASN A 343 33.05 19.80 -5.39
N ILE A 344 34.23 19.99 -5.98
CA ILE A 344 35.52 19.89 -5.29
C ILE A 344 35.71 21.02 -4.26
N LEU A 345 35.25 22.24 -4.55
CA LEU A 345 35.35 23.38 -3.64
C LEU A 345 34.51 23.16 -2.37
N SER A 346 33.31 22.61 -2.54
CA SER A 346 32.45 22.22 -1.42
C SER A 346 33.13 21.19 -0.52
N ARG A 347 33.77 20.15 -1.07
CA ARG A 347 34.54 19.18 -0.29
C ARG A 347 35.70 19.85 0.47
N GLN A 348 36.47 20.71 -0.19
CA GLN A 348 37.61 21.40 0.45
C GLN A 348 37.19 22.29 1.63
N PHE A 349 36.01 22.92 1.54
CA PHE A 349 35.40 23.61 2.67
C PHE A 349 34.89 22.64 3.74
N ASP A 350 34.11 21.62 3.37
CA ASP A 350 33.48 20.67 4.33
C ASP A 350 34.52 19.86 5.13
N ASP A 351 35.65 19.49 4.49
CA ASP A 351 36.79 18.85 5.14
C ASP A 351 37.42 19.78 6.19
N SER A 352 37.64 21.06 5.83
CA SER A 352 38.18 22.09 6.73
C SER A 352 37.23 22.41 7.88
N PHE A 353 35.94 22.54 7.59
CA PHE A 353 34.88 22.73 8.57
C PHE A 353 34.84 21.56 9.56
N ALA A 354 34.87 20.31 9.09
CA ALA A 354 34.84 19.11 9.93
C ALA A 354 36.09 18.98 10.83
N VAL A 355 37.27 19.34 10.34
CA VAL A 355 38.51 19.36 11.15
C VAL A 355 38.49 20.51 12.15
N THR A 356 38.09 21.71 11.72
CA THR A 356 38.05 22.91 12.56
C THR A 356 37.06 22.74 13.70
N ILE A 357 35.82 22.30 13.41
CA ILE A 357 34.75 22.25 14.40
C ILE A 357 34.97 21.22 15.51
N LYS A 358 35.74 20.16 15.22
CA LYS A 358 36.14 19.14 16.21
C LYS A 358 37.23 19.66 17.15
N ASN A 359 38.18 20.43 16.64
CA ASN A 359 39.42 20.77 17.34
C ASN A 359 39.43 22.19 17.94
N CYS A 360 38.61 23.09 17.42
CA CYS A 360 38.59 24.51 17.76
C CYS A 360 37.72 24.79 18.99
N SER A 361 38.29 25.48 19.98
CA SER A 361 37.56 25.98 21.14
C SER A 361 36.93 27.34 20.80
N PHE A 362 35.66 27.35 20.37
CA PHE A 362 34.94 28.56 19.97
C PHE A 362 33.66 28.83 20.77
N ILE A 363 33.25 27.90 21.63
CA ILE A 363 32.00 27.99 22.42
C ILE A 363 32.31 28.63 23.76
N LEU A 364 31.79 29.81 24.03
CA LEU A 364 32.00 30.51 25.30
C LEU A 364 31.00 30.03 26.37
N ASN A 365 31.51 29.47 27.47
CA ASN A 365 30.70 29.09 28.62
C ASN A 365 30.36 30.30 29.53
N ARG A 366 29.49 30.09 30.53
CA ARG A 366 29.11 31.18 31.46
C ARG A 366 30.27 31.71 32.33
N LYS A 367 31.38 31.00 32.43
CA LYS A 367 32.65 31.46 33.05
C LYS A 367 33.55 32.25 32.08
N ASN A 368 33.11 32.54 30.86
CA ASN A 368 33.87 33.19 29.78
C ASN A 368 35.08 32.37 29.28
N GLN A 369 35.07 31.05 29.46
CA GLN A 369 36.08 30.13 28.93
C GLN A 369 35.62 29.62 27.55
N LEU A 370 36.55 29.44 26.61
CA LEU A 370 36.27 28.86 25.30
C LEU A 370 36.41 27.33 25.36
N LEU A 371 35.38 26.63 24.88
CA LEU A 371 35.24 25.18 24.85
C LEU A 371 35.09 24.68 23.41
N ARG A 372 35.49 23.43 23.17
CA ARG A 372 35.15 22.65 21.97
C ARG A 372 33.72 22.12 22.05
N VAL A 373 33.18 21.66 20.92
CA VAL A 373 31.86 21.00 20.83
C VAL A 373 31.74 19.81 21.80
N SER A 374 32.80 19.03 21.98
CA SER A 374 32.85 17.88 22.89
C SER A 374 33.00 18.23 24.37
N GLU A 375 33.40 19.47 24.68
CA GLU A 375 33.70 19.94 26.04
C GLU A 375 32.50 20.66 26.68
N ALA A 376 31.54 21.10 25.86
CA ALA A 376 30.38 21.90 26.25
C ALA A 376 29.08 21.08 26.37
N VAL A 377 28.17 21.54 27.22
CA VAL A 377 26.80 21.01 27.38
C VAL A 377 25.82 22.17 27.46
N MET A 378 24.77 22.11 26.66
CA MET A 378 23.74 23.13 26.54
C MET A 378 22.59 22.87 27.52
N ASP A 379 22.55 23.63 28.60
CA ASP A 379 21.52 23.48 29.63
C ASP A 379 20.25 24.26 29.25
N SER A 380 19.25 23.54 28.75
CA SER A 380 17.91 24.11 28.48
C SER A 380 17.00 24.18 29.70
N THR A 381 17.43 23.65 30.85
CA THR A 381 16.67 23.72 32.13
C THR A 381 17.02 24.94 32.97
N SER A 382 18.18 25.55 32.72
CA SER A 382 18.82 26.55 33.58
C SER A 382 19.15 26.08 35.01
N MET A 383 19.06 24.78 35.33
CA MET A 383 19.43 24.24 36.64
C MET A 383 20.93 24.41 36.95
N SER A 384 21.80 24.46 35.94
CA SER A 384 23.23 24.77 36.11
C SER A 384 23.53 26.24 36.50
N LYS A 385 22.49 27.07 36.66
CA LYS A 385 22.55 28.40 37.30
C LYS A 385 22.19 28.35 38.79
N GLN A 386 21.51 27.30 39.27
CA GLN A 386 20.92 27.22 40.61
C GLN A 386 21.88 26.57 41.64
N SER A 387 23.06 27.17 41.81
CA SER A 387 24.13 26.66 42.69
C SER A 387 23.79 26.63 44.19
N SER A 388 22.59 27.09 44.58
CA SER A 388 22.06 26.99 45.95
C SER A 388 21.61 25.57 46.32
N PHE A 389 21.07 24.80 45.37
CA PHE A 389 20.58 23.43 45.62
C PHE A 389 21.06 22.40 44.59
N VAL A 390 21.55 22.82 43.41
CA VAL A 390 22.18 21.96 42.40
C VAL A 390 23.70 22.04 42.54
N ASP A 391 24.35 20.93 42.87
CA ASP A 391 25.81 20.86 42.77
C ASP A 391 26.26 20.63 41.31
N ILE A 392 27.18 21.47 40.86
CA ILE A 392 27.62 21.53 39.46
C ILE A 392 28.50 20.34 39.08
N ASN A 393 29.20 19.74 40.05
CA ASN A 393 30.05 18.57 39.82
C ASN A 393 29.21 17.31 39.70
N SER A 394 28.21 17.16 40.58
CA SER A 394 27.20 16.09 40.54
C SER A 394 26.44 16.11 39.21
N MET A 395 26.05 17.30 38.73
CA MET A 395 25.43 17.48 37.41
C MET A 395 26.37 17.07 36.26
N ARG A 396 27.65 17.47 36.30
CA ARG A 396 28.68 17.06 35.32
C ARG A 396 28.92 15.55 35.35
N GLU A 397 29.02 14.94 36.52
CA GLU A 397 29.26 13.50 36.73
C GLU A 397 28.09 12.68 36.19
N TYR A 398 26.84 13.07 36.51
CA TYR A 398 25.65 12.43 35.97
C TYR A 398 25.61 12.47 34.43
N ILE A 399 25.96 13.61 33.82
CA ILE A 399 26.00 13.77 32.36
C ILE A 399 27.12 12.94 31.71
N HIS A 400 28.25 12.76 32.42
CA HIS A 400 29.36 11.92 31.97
C HIS A 400 29.02 10.42 32.05
N ASN A 401 28.55 9.96 33.22
CA ASN A 401 28.24 8.55 33.48
C ASN A 401 27.14 8.01 32.55
N ASN A 402 26.17 8.85 32.16
CA ASN A 402 25.11 8.48 31.22
C ASN A 402 25.50 8.63 29.73
N ASN A 403 26.74 8.97 29.38
CA ASN A 403 27.11 9.25 27.99
C ASN A 403 28.41 8.56 27.52
N ARG A 404 28.24 7.36 26.94
CA ARG A 404 29.34 6.51 26.41
C ARG A 404 30.16 7.13 25.26
N TYR A 405 29.77 8.29 24.71
CA TYR A 405 30.39 8.88 23.52
C TYR A 405 31.32 10.07 23.79
N TYR A 406 31.34 10.64 25.00
CA TYR A 406 32.08 11.88 25.31
C TYR A 406 32.89 11.77 26.61
N SER A 407 34.21 11.62 26.46
CA SER A 407 35.13 11.40 27.58
C SER A 407 35.75 12.67 28.19
N GLN A 408 35.45 13.87 27.67
CA GLN A 408 36.20 15.10 27.97
C GLN A 408 35.29 16.33 28.12
N TYR A 409 34.37 16.33 29.10
CA TYR A 409 33.66 17.55 29.50
C TYR A 409 34.54 18.48 30.33
N ALA A 410 34.48 19.78 30.07
CA ALA A 410 35.20 20.79 30.84
C ALA A 410 34.69 20.89 32.29
N ASP A 411 35.46 21.55 33.18
CA ASP A 411 35.10 21.71 34.59
C ASP A 411 33.90 22.65 34.84
N TYR A 412 33.51 23.42 33.83
CA TYR A 412 32.19 24.03 33.75
C TYR A 412 31.72 23.93 32.29
N PRO A 413 31.03 22.85 31.90
CA PRO A 413 30.67 22.63 30.51
C PRO A 413 29.47 23.49 30.08
N PHE A 414 28.75 24.08 31.05
CA PHE A 414 27.39 24.57 30.83
C PHE A 414 27.30 25.90 30.07
N ILE A 415 26.46 25.88 29.04
CA ILE A 415 26.08 27.02 28.20
C ILE A 415 24.56 27.18 28.17
N ASP A 416 24.08 28.36 27.77
CA ASP A 416 22.67 28.60 27.47
C ASP A 416 22.27 28.07 26.07
N TYR A 417 20.96 27.92 25.83
CA TYR A 417 20.44 27.33 24.60
C TYR A 417 20.72 28.18 23.33
N ASP A 418 21.33 27.58 22.31
CA ASP A 418 21.53 28.17 20.98
C ASP A 418 21.37 27.11 19.88
N GLN A 419 20.39 27.31 18.99
CA GLN A 419 20.05 26.37 17.91
C GLN A 419 21.22 26.13 16.92
N ASN A 420 22.12 27.10 16.74
CA ASN A 420 23.29 26.96 15.88
C ASN A 420 24.34 26.04 16.49
N LEU A 421 24.46 26.05 17.83
CA LEU A 421 25.34 25.16 18.58
C LEU A 421 24.77 23.73 18.62
N LEU A 422 23.45 23.58 18.72
CA LEU A 422 22.79 22.28 18.64
C LEU A 422 23.01 21.63 17.25
N ARG A 423 22.86 22.42 16.18
CA ARG A 423 23.11 22.01 14.78
C ARG A 423 24.52 21.47 14.52
N VAL A 424 25.51 21.82 15.35
CA VAL A 424 26.91 21.35 15.21
C VAL A 424 27.28 20.23 16.18
N GLY A 425 26.32 19.69 16.94
CA GLY A 425 26.50 18.51 17.78
C GLY A 425 26.85 18.80 19.24
N VAL A 426 26.65 20.03 19.73
CA VAL A 426 26.74 20.29 21.18
C VAL A 426 25.60 19.54 21.88
N ARG A 427 25.93 18.72 22.88
CA ARG A 427 24.94 17.96 23.66
C ARG A 427 24.00 18.93 24.40
N GLN A 428 22.69 18.74 24.25
CA GLN A 428 21.68 19.39 25.10
C GLN A 428 21.47 18.59 26.39
N PHE A 429 21.17 19.27 27.50
CA PHE A 429 20.65 18.71 28.74
C PHE A 429 19.20 19.19 28.92
N THR A 430 18.26 18.25 28.95
CA THR A 430 16.81 18.53 28.93
C THR A 430 16.16 18.36 30.30
N TRP A 431 14.91 18.78 30.42
CA TRP A 431 14.14 18.57 31.64
C TRP A 431 13.88 17.09 31.94
N ASP A 432 13.74 16.22 30.92
CA ASP A 432 13.60 14.77 31.11
C ASP A 432 14.86 14.19 31.77
N GLU A 433 16.04 14.56 31.26
CA GLU A 433 17.31 14.14 31.86
C GLU A 433 17.49 14.69 33.28
N CYS A 434 16.97 15.88 33.56
CA CYS A 434 17.01 16.51 34.87
C CYS A 434 16.05 15.85 35.89
N ILE A 435 14.87 15.43 35.45
CA ILE A 435 13.91 14.65 36.25
C ILE A 435 14.53 13.31 36.65
N VAL A 436 15.24 12.64 35.74
CA VAL A 436 15.99 11.42 36.06
C VAL A 436 17.21 11.71 36.94
N MET A 437 17.92 12.83 36.73
CA MET A 437 19.04 13.26 37.56
C MET A 437 18.64 13.45 39.03
N PHE A 438 17.52 14.13 39.30
CA PHE A 438 17.00 14.36 40.65
C PHE A 438 16.68 13.06 41.41
N LYS A 439 16.44 11.94 40.71
CA LYS A 439 16.22 10.61 41.29
C LYS A 439 17.50 9.75 41.37
N SER A 440 18.64 10.27 40.91
CA SER A 440 19.90 9.51 40.88
C SER A 440 20.72 9.68 42.17
N ASP A 441 21.39 8.60 42.59
CA ASP A 441 22.38 8.60 43.68
C ASP A 441 23.36 9.78 43.61
N ILE A 442 23.83 10.12 42.41
CA ILE A 442 24.84 11.16 42.16
C ILE A 442 24.31 12.53 42.66
N PHE A 443 23.03 12.82 42.44
CA PHE A 443 22.39 14.03 42.94
C PHE A 443 22.05 13.92 44.43
N LEU A 444 21.44 12.79 44.85
CA LEU A 444 20.98 12.61 46.23
C LEU A 444 22.14 12.62 47.25
N ARG A 445 23.31 12.07 46.89
CA ARG A 445 24.56 12.15 47.70
C ARG A 445 24.97 13.57 48.07
N THR A 446 24.58 14.58 47.28
CA THR A 446 24.94 15.98 47.53
C THR A 446 23.75 16.89 47.84
N HIS A 447 22.53 16.35 47.91
CA HIS A 447 21.28 17.11 48.11
C HIS A 447 20.65 16.82 49.49
N SER A 448 20.96 17.65 50.49
CA SER A 448 20.42 17.56 51.85
C SER A 448 18.98 18.10 51.97
N PRO A 449 18.25 17.83 53.08
CA PRO A 449 16.94 18.43 53.34
C PRO A 449 16.94 19.97 53.26
N ASP A 450 18.01 20.65 53.67
CA ASP A 450 18.11 22.11 53.58
C ASP A 450 18.33 22.61 52.14
N LYS A 451 19.05 21.86 51.29
CA LYS A 451 19.05 22.11 49.84
C LYS A 451 17.67 21.85 49.24
N ASN A 452 16.91 20.91 49.79
CA ASN A 452 15.55 20.67 49.33
C ASN A 452 14.58 21.81 49.71
N LYS A 453 14.73 22.45 50.88
CA LYS A 453 14.03 23.70 51.21
C LYS A 453 14.29 24.79 50.17
N LEU A 454 15.56 25.03 49.82
CA LEU A 454 15.96 26.00 48.79
C LEU A 454 15.41 25.65 47.39
N MET A 455 15.31 24.35 47.06
CA MET A 455 14.69 23.85 45.83
C MET A 455 13.17 24.10 45.81
N ILE A 456 12.49 23.87 46.94
CA ILE A 456 11.06 24.16 47.12
C ILE A 456 10.80 25.67 47.01
N GLU A 457 11.61 26.52 47.65
CA GLU A 457 11.54 27.98 47.54
C GLU A 457 11.76 28.47 46.11
N TYR A 458 12.72 27.87 45.39
CA TYR A 458 12.94 28.14 43.97
C TYR A 458 11.71 27.81 43.13
N PHE A 459 11.14 26.60 43.25
CA PHE A 459 9.94 26.24 42.49
C PHE A 459 8.72 27.08 42.90
N TYR A 460 8.55 27.37 44.20
CA TYR A 460 7.51 28.31 44.67
C TYR A 460 7.65 29.68 44.00
N SER A 461 8.85 30.27 43.96
CA SER A 461 9.06 31.60 43.35
C SER A 461 8.76 31.65 41.84
N ASN A 462 8.95 30.54 41.12
CA ASN A 462 8.74 30.44 39.67
C ASN A 462 7.35 29.92 39.26
N PHE A 463 6.60 29.27 40.14
CA PHE A 463 5.32 28.61 39.81
C PHE A 463 4.13 29.02 40.70
N SER A 464 4.31 29.87 41.73
CA SER A 464 3.18 30.40 42.54
C SER A 464 2.49 31.64 41.94
N LYS A 465 3.18 32.37 41.07
CA LYS A 465 2.66 33.62 40.45
C LYS A 465 1.96 33.33 39.12
N ILE A 466 0.67 33.02 39.21
CA ILE A 466 -0.20 32.90 38.02
C ILE A 466 -0.27 34.28 37.33
N GLY A 467 0.22 34.36 36.09
CA GLY A 467 0.04 35.54 35.21
C GLY A 467 1.31 36.18 34.65
N THR A 468 2.49 35.91 35.21
CA THR A 468 3.77 36.25 34.55
C THR A 468 4.23 35.09 33.69
N ALA A 469 4.44 35.32 32.39
CA ALA A 469 4.95 34.31 31.48
C ALA A 469 6.39 33.95 31.84
N ASN A 470 6.58 32.81 32.50
CA ASN A 470 7.89 32.23 32.77
C ASN A 470 8.21 31.22 31.67
N ASP A 471 9.36 31.35 31.00
CA ASP A 471 9.76 30.57 29.81
C ASP A 471 9.95 29.06 30.03
N ILE A 472 9.61 28.55 31.21
CA ILE A 472 9.77 27.15 31.61
C ILE A 472 8.52 26.36 31.21
N ASN A 473 8.46 25.93 29.95
CA ASN A 473 7.38 25.08 29.43
C ASN A 473 7.48 23.63 29.97
N ILE A 474 7.20 23.46 31.28
CA ILE A 474 7.12 22.17 31.96
C ILE A 474 5.98 22.17 32.99
N ASN A 475 5.34 21.02 33.17
CA ASN A 475 4.41 20.83 34.28
C ASN A 475 5.20 20.47 35.57
N ILE A 476 5.03 21.29 36.61
CA ILE A 476 5.66 21.08 37.92
C ILE A 476 5.27 19.74 38.58
N GLU A 477 4.08 19.20 38.27
CA GLU A 477 3.63 17.87 38.76
C GLU A 477 4.54 16.71 38.31
N GLN A 478 5.32 16.91 37.23
CA GLN A 478 6.27 15.94 36.68
C GLN A 478 7.67 16.05 37.30
N ILE A 479 7.94 17.08 38.10
CA ILE A 479 9.25 17.31 38.71
C ILE A 479 9.31 16.62 40.08
N PRO A 480 10.27 15.72 40.33
CA PRO A 480 10.54 15.20 41.66
C PRO A 480 11.39 16.20 42.44
N PHE A 481 10.76 16.97 43.34
CA PHE A 481 11.45 17.97 44.17
C PHE A 481 11.03 17.97 45.64
N LEU A 482 10.10 17.11 46.06
CA LEU A 482 9.73 16.97 47.48
C LEU A 482 10.42 15.75 48.08
N MET A 483 11.28 15.97 49.08
CA MET A 483 11.98 14.89 49.76
C MET A 483 11.06 14.11 50.71
N ASP A 484 11.12 12.78 50.66
CA ASP A 484 10.33 11.87 51.51
C ASP A 484 11.03 11.47 52.82
N GLN A 485 10.37 10.63 53.62
CA GLN A 485 10.92 10.12 54.88
C GLN A 485 12.19 9.25 54.72
N ASN A 486 12.46 8.79 53.50
CA ASN A 486 13.62 7.97 53.13
C ASN A 486 14.74 8.81 52.46
N ASN A 487 14.56 10.13 52.37
CA ASN A 487 15.43 11.12 51.70
C ASN A 487 15.47 11.04 50.15
N HIS A 488 14.49 10.40 49.50
CA HIS A 488 14.36 10.41 48.03
C HIS A 488 13.45 11.55 47.57
N LEU A 489 13.69 12.06 46.34
CA LEU A 489 12.83 13.09 45.74
C LEU A 489 11.64 12.48 45.00
N GLN A 490 10.43 12.83 45.45
CA GLN A 490 9.16 12.33 44.95
C GLN A 490 8.35 13.42 44.23
N LEU A 491 7.38 12.97 43.42
CA LEU A 491 6.42 13.85 42.75
C LEU A 491 5.33 14.31 43.73
N ILE A 492 4.78 15.51 43.51
CA ILE A 492 3.71 16.10 44.34
C ILE A 492 2.50 15.16 44.50
N LYS A 493 2.16 14.45 43.43
CA LYS A 493 1.06 13.47 43.42
C LYS A 493 1.32 12.21 44.26
N ASP A 494 2.58 11.84 44.49
CA ASP A 494 2.93 10.56 45.11
C ASP A 494 3.19 10.69 46.63
N ILE A 495 3.23 11.91 47.17
CA ILE A 495 3.59 12.21 48.56
C ILE A 495 2.43 12.83 49.37
N TYR A 496 2.43 12.59 50.69
CA TYR A 496 1.43 13.07 51.65
C TYR A 496 2.03 13.91 52.78
N PHE A 497 1.18 14.72 53.42
CA PHE A 497 1.47 15.23 54.76
C PHE A 497 1.17 14.17 55.83
N PRO A 498 2.04 13.99 56.85
CA PRO A 498 1.73 13.22 58.04
C PRO A 498 0.44 13.70 58.72
N ALA A 499 -0.29 12.78 59.36
CA ALA A 499 -1.42 13.14 60.20
C ALA A 499 -0.94 13.50 61.61
N GLU A 500 -1.53 14.54 62.20
CA GLU A 500 -1.09 15.19 63.45
C GLU A 500 -1.17 14.29 64.71
N THR A 501 -1.75 13.09 64.61
CA THR A 501 -2.07 12.19 65.72
C THR A 501 -1.33 10.84 65.70
N ILE A 502 -0.41 10.60 64.75
CA ILE A 502 0.34 9.33 64.68
C ILE A 502 1.51 9.35 65.69
N GLY A 503 1.25 8.92 66.92
CA GLY A 503 2.29 8.57 67.88
C GLY A 503 2.73 7.11 67.73
N ASP A 504 4.03 6.89 67.55
CA ASP A 504 4.83 5.65 67.68
C ASP A 504 4.11 4.29 67.55
N SER A 505 3.27 4.17 66.52
CA SER A 505 2.58 2.94 66.13
C SER A 505 3.16 2.47 64.79
N GLY A 506 4.24 1.69 64.87
CA GLY A 506 4.99 1.15 63.74
C GLY A 506 4.26 0.07 62.95
N THR A 507 3.02 0.32 62.51
CA THR A 507 2.38 -0.49 61.47
C THR A 507 3.02 -0.17 60.13
N SER A 508 3.60 -1.17 59.48
CA SER A 508 4.33 -1.03 58.22
C SER A 508 3.40 -0.80 57.01
N ASP A 509 2.82 0.40 56.91
CA ASP A 509 2.31 0.95 55.64
C ASP A 509 3.50 1.37 54.76
N SER A 510 4.23 0.38 54.23
CA SER A 510 5.38 0.55 53.33
C SER A 510 5.07 1.41 52.10
N ASP A 511 3.80 1.41 51.69
CA ASP A 511 3.35 1.87 50.38
C ASP A 511 3.03 3.38 50.35
N ASN A 512 3.20 4.10 51.47
CA ASN A 512 2.82 5.50 51.60
C ASN A 512 4.04 6.39 51.86
N LEU A 513 4.25 7.35 50.95
CA LEU A 513 5.36 8.30 51.01
C LEU A 513 4.88 9.58 51.73
N PHE A 514 5.61 9.97 52.77
CA PHE A 514 5.35 11.14 53.58
C PHE A 514 6.49 12.14 53.43
N ILE A 515 6.19 13.44 53.42
CA ILE A 515 7.22 14.48 53.35
C ILE A 515 8.20 14.39 54.53
N ASN A 516 9.49 14.58 54.24
CA ASN A 516 10.57 14.48 55.19
C ASN A 516 10.32 15.34 56.44
N LYS A 517 10.54 14.78 57.64
CA LYS A 517 10.21 15.45 58.91
C LYS A 517 10.83 16.85 59.04
N ILE A 518 12.09 17.01 58.66
CA ILE A 518 12.82 18.31 58.73
C ILE A 518 12.18 19.37 57.81
N ILE A 519 11.52 18.94 56.73
CA ILE A 519 10.82 19.82 55.78
C ILE A 519 9.37 20.04 56.21
N PHE A 520 8.72 19.03 56.79
CA PHE A 520 7.38 19.19 57.38
C PHE A 520 7.38 20.18 58.55
N ASP A 521 8.33 20.05 59.47
CA ASP A 521 8.48 20.95 60.61
C ASP A 521 8.75 22.40 60.15
N TRP A 522 9.58 22.58 59.12
CA TRP A 522 9.82 23.87 58.46
C TRP A 522 8.58 24.44 57.75
N LEU A 523 7.79 23.62 57.05
CA LEU A 523 6.51 24.03 56.43
C LEU A 523 5.43 24.40 57.47
N ASN A 524 5.59 23.97 58.73
CA ASN A 524 4.71 24.34 59.84
C ASN A 524 5.09 25.69 60.47
N GLU A 525 6.23 26.29 60.11
CA GLU A 525 6.61 27.63 60.55
C GLU A 525 5.66 28.70 59.99
N LYS A 526 5.36 29.74 60.78
CA LYS A 526 4.47 30.86 60.36
C LYS A 526 4.96 31.58 59.11
N THR A 527 6.27 31.62 58.91
CA THR A 527 6.99 32.16 57.74
C THR A 527 6.66 31.42 56.45
N GLN A 528 6.52 30.09 56.51
CA GLN A 528 6.40 29.22 55.32
C GLN A 528 4.94 28.83 54.98
N LYS A 529 3.96 29.41 55.69
CA LYS A 529 2.53 29.16 55.48
C LYS A 529 2.11 29.25 54.01
N SER A 530 2.60 30.25 53.26
CA SER A 530 2.27 30.43 51.84
C SER A 530 2.82 29.31 50.95
N ILE A 531 3.98 28.74 51.29
CA ILE A 531 4.55 27.58 50.58
C ILE A 531 3.75 26.32 50.92
N LYS A 532 3.42 26.10 52.21
CA LYS A 532 2.57 24.96 52.60
C LYS A 532 1.19 25.02 51.93
N GLN A 533 0.57 26.19 51.87
CA GLN A 533 -0.71 26.39 51.16
C GLN A 533 -0.59 26.16 49.65
N TRP A 534 0.50 26.59 49.02
CA TRP A 534 0.76 26.30 47.59
C TRP A 534 0.95 24.79 47.33
N LEU A 535 1.72 24.09 48.15
CA LEU A 535 1.84 22.63 48.08
C LEU A 535 0.49 21.92 48.29
N GLN A 536 -0.38 22.45 49.16
CA GLN A 536 -1.77 21.98 49.29
C GLN A 536 -2.59 22.20 48.01
N THR A 537 -2.48 23.35 47.35
CA THR A 537 -3.17 23.59 46.06
C THR A 537 -2.64 22.71 44.92
N LEU A 538 -1.39 22.25 44.99
CA LEU A 538 -0.82 21.26 44.06
C LEU A 538 -1.08 19.80 44.48
N GLY A 539 -1.86 19.57 45.54
CA GLY A 539 -2.33 18.24 45.94
C GLY A 539 -1.53 17.51 47.01
N VAL A 540 -0.55 18.14 47.68
CA VAL A 540 0.02 17.57 48.92
C VAL A 540 -1.01 17.74 50.04
N ILE A 541 -1.64 16.64 50.44
CA ILE A 541 -2.76 16.62 51.39
C ILE A 541 -2.53 15.58 52.48
N GLN A 542 -3.35 15.63 53.53
CA GLN A 542 -3.37 14.62 54.59
C GLN A 542 -4.03 13.33 54.07
N ARG A 543 -3.53 12.17 54.53
CA ARG A 543 -4.03 10.85 54.15
C ARG A 543 -5.32 10.49 54.91
N THR A 544 -6.35 10.09 54.17
CA THR A 544 -7.64 9.51 54.63
C THR A 544 -8.10 8.48 53.59
N ASP A 545 -9.08 7.62 53.90
CA ASP A 545 -9.57 6.60 52.95
C ASP A 545 -10.04 7.20 51.62
N LEU A 546 -10.75 8.34 51.67
CA LEU A 546 -11.23 9.04 50.48
C LEU A 546 -10.10 9.70 49.68
N THR A 547 -9.06 10.26 50.34
CA THR A 547 -7.92 10.85 49.62
C THR A 547 -6.96 9.79 49.10
N PHE A 548 -6.84 8.65 49.79
CA PHE A 548 -6.12 7.46 49.32
C PHE A 548 -6.81 6.83 48.10
N LEU A 549 -8.14 6.73 48.11
CA LEU A 549 -8.90 6.29 46.94
C LEU A 549 -8.64 7.19 45.72
N ASN A 550 -8.84 8.50 45.87
CA ASN A 550 -8.75 9.44 44.74
C ASN A 550 -7.30 9.69 44.27
N LYS A 551 -6.30 9.62 45.16
CA LYS A 551 -4.89 9.94 44.83
C LYS A 551 -4.02 8.69 44.57
N THR A 552 -4.37 7.53 45.11
CA THR A 552 -3.61 6.28 44.95
C THR A 552 -4.37 5.21 44.15
N VAL A 553 -5.57 4.83 44.57
CA VAL A 553 -6.25 3.64 44.03
C VAL A 553 -6.86 3.90 42.64
N ILE A 554 -7.56 5.02 42.44
CA ILE A 554 -8.13 5.38 41.12
C ILE A 554 -7.03 5.59 40.05
N PRO A 555 -5.97 6.40 40.28
CA PRO A 555 -4.93 6.63 39.27
C PRO A 555 -4.15 5.37 38.89
N ASN A 556 -3.99 4.41 39.81
CA ASN A 556 -3.22 3.18 39.62
C ASN A 556 -4.11 1.93 39.46
N ALA A 557 -5.40 2.07 39.13
CA ALA A 557 -6.36 0.97 39.21
C ALA A 557 -5.92 -0.33 38.49
N SER A 558 -5.31 -0.22 37.30
CA SER A 558 -4.82 -1.37 36.52
C SER A 558 -3.64 -2.14 37.15
N THR A 559 -2.98 -1.58 38.16
CA THR A 559 -1.75 -2.14 38.77
C THR A 559 -1.82 -2.26 40.29
N TYR A 560 -2.67 -1.51 40.96
CA TYR A 560 -2.72 -1.42 42.43
C TYR A 560 -3.08 -2.74 43.14
N ILE A 561 -3.98 -3.55 42.57
CA ILE A 561 -4.44 -4.78 43.24
C ILE A 561 -3.45 -5.93 43.07
N THR A 562 -3.06 -6.51 44.20
CA THR A 562 -2.25 -7.73 44.35
C THR A 562 -3.07 -8.81 45.06
N SER A 563 -2.61 -10.07 45.02
CA SER A 563 -3.32 -11.19 45.66
C SER A 563 -3.44 -11.03 47.18
N GLU A 564 -2.55 -10.25 47.80
CA GLU A 564 -2.53 -9.97 49.24
C GLU A 564 -3.48 -8.83 49.63
N ASN A 565 -3.59 -7.78 48.80
CA ASN A 565 -4.42 -6.61 49.12
C ASN A 565 -5.87 -6.69 48.59
N ALA A 566 -6.16 -7.59 47.63
CA ALA A 566 -7.44 -7.65 46.91
C ALA A 566 -8.68 -7.64 47.82
N LEU A 567 -8.80 -8.60 48.75
CA LEU A 567 -9.96 -8.71 49.64
C LEU A 567 -10.10 -7.47 50.54
N LYS A 568 -8.99 -6.97 51.09
CA LYS A 568 -8.95 -5.79 51.99
C LYS A 568 -9.36 -4.51 51.26
N THR A 569 -8.85 -4.27 50.05
CA THR A 569 -9.16 -3.06 49.28
C THR A 569 -10.58 -3.09 48.72
N ILE A 570 -11.05 -4.22 48.17
CA ILE A 570 -12.44 -4.31 47.71
C ILE A 570 -13.43 -4.17 48.88
N LYS A 571 -13.10 -4.67 50.08
CA LYS A 571 -13.90 -4.40 51.28
C LYS A 571 -13.93 -2.91 51.66
N MET A 572 -12.78 -2.23 51.66
CA MET A 572 -12.70 -0.79 51.91
C MET A 572 -13.60 0.00 50.96
N LEU A 573 -13.57 -0.33 49.67
CA LEU A 573 -14.42 0.29 48.64
C LEU A 573 -15.91 -0.01 48.88
N PHE A 574 -16.27 -1.25 49.20
CA PHE A 574 -17.66 -1.62 49.52
C PHE A 574 -18.17 -0.89 50.77
N MET A 575 -17.33 -0.72 51.80
CA MET A 575 -17.69 0.06 53.00
C MET A 575 -17.85 1.55 52.73
N LEU A 576 -17.06 2.15 51.83
CA LEU A 576 -17.27 3.53 51.37
C LEU A 576 -18.58 3.66 50.57
N PHE A 577 -18.89 2.68 49.73
CA PHE A 577 -20.14 2.62 48.95
C PHE A 577 -21.37 2.48 49.87
N GLN A 578 -21.34 1.59 50.87
CA GLN A 578 -22.39 1.43 51.88
C GLN A 578 -22.66 2.70 52.71
N LYS A 579 -21.65 3.56 52.89
CA LYS A 579 -21.79 4.85 53.59
C LYS A 579 -22.29 5.99 52.70
N HIS A 580 -22.38 5.77 51.39
CA HIS A 580 -22.52 6.82 50.37
C HIS A 580 -21.35 7.82 50.32
N ASP A 581 -20.16 7.43 50.80
CA ASP A 581 -18.91 8.20 50.61
C ASP A 581 -18.43 8.17 49.14
N ILE A 582 -18.85 7.15 48.38
CA ILE A 582 -18.60 7.01 46.94
C ILE A 582 -19.83 6.48 46.20
N GLU A 583 -20.00 6.89 44.94
CA GLU A 583 -21.13 6.46 44.11
C GLU A 583 -20.68 5.89 42.75
N LYS A 584 -21.64 5.73 41.83
CA LYS A 584 -21.45 5.27 40.45
C LYS A 584 -20.37 6.05 39.68
N LYS A 585 -20.13 7.33 40.00
CA LYS A 585 -19.12 8.17 39.31
C LYS A 585 -17.69 7.72 39.65
N GLU A 586 -17.45 7.36 40.90
CA GLU A 586 -16.16 6.92 41.42
C GLU A 586 -15.94 5.43 41.09
N LEU A 587 -16.96 4.58 41.32
CA LEU A 587 -16.90 3.15 40.96
C LEU A 587 -16.67 2.92 39.45
N ASN A 588 -17.25 3.74 38.58
CA ASN A 588 -17.02 3.67 37.13
C ASN A 588 -15.57 4.02 36.71
N GLN A 589 -14.80 4.73 37.56
CA GLN A 589 -13.36 4.95 37.33
C GLN A 589 -12.52 3.71 37.71
N LEU A 590 -13.06 2.84 38.57
CA LEU A 590 -12.43 1.59 39.01
C LEU A 590 -12.66 0.41 38.06
N LYS A 591 -13.16 0.63 36.84
CA LYS A 591 -13.34 -0.40 35.81
C LYS A 591 -12.09 -1.22 35.49
N LYS A 592 -10.92 -0.61 35.63
CA LYS A 592 -9.62 -1.26 35.42
C LYS A 592 -9.02 -1.87 36.68
N LEU A 593 -9.66 -1.67 37.85
CA LEU A 593 -9.27 -2.29 39.10
C LEU A 593 -9.45 -3.80 38.98
N LYS A 594 -8.43 -4.57 39.37
CA LYS A 594 -8.51 -6.03 39.26
C LYS A 594 -9.34 -6.63 40.38
N LEU A 595 -10.13 -7.64 40.04
CA LEU A 595 -10.93 -8.46 40.94
C LEU A 595 -10.42 -9.91 40.90
N LEU A 596 -10.59 -10.60 42.02
CA LEU A 596 -10.26 -12.01 42.20
C LEU A 596 -11.24 -12.89 41.40
N THR A 597 -10.71 -13.84 40.64
CA THR A 597 -11.50 -14.78 39.83
C THR A 597 -11.73 -16.11 40.57
N THR A 598 -12.66 -16.93 40.09
CA THR A 598 -12.95 -18.27 40.65
C THR A 598 -11.77 -19.26 40.59
N ARG A 599 -10.69 -18.97 39.85
CA ARG A 599 -9.43 -19.73 39.89
C ARG A 599 -8.30 -19.01 40.65
N GLY A 600 -8.59 -17.88 41.30
CA GLY A 600 -7.64 -17.11 42.10
C GLY A 600 -6.71 -16.17 41.32
N THR A 601 -7.01 -15.85 40.06
CA THR A 601 -6.25 -14.83 39.31
C THR A 601 -6.89 -13.44 39.45
N LEU A 602 -6.27 -12.42 38.86
CA LEU A 602 -6.63 -11.01 39.03
C LEU A 602 -6.90 -10.33 37.67
N ILE A 603 -8.17 -10.16 37.34
CA ILE A 603 -8.65 -9.62 36.05
C ILE A 603 -9.41 -8.31 36.29
N ALA A 604 -9.30 -7.34 35.37
CA ALA A 604 -9.97 -6.04 35.48
C ALA A 604 -11.49 -6.19 35.58
N ALA A 605 -12.15 -5.40 36.45
CA ALA A 605 -13.59 -5.46 36.68
C ALA A 605 -14.42 -5.41 35.38
N GLU A 606 -14.04 -4.57 34.42
CA GLU A 606 -14.69 -4.45 33.10
C GLU A 606 -14.54 -5.69 32.18
N GLN A 607 -13.72 -6.67 32.56
CA GLN A 607 -13.50 -7.93 31.84
C GLN A 607 -14.05 -9.15 32.60
N CYS A 608 -14.47 -8.96 33.87
CA CYS A 608 -15.06 -10.02 34.67
C CYS A 608 -16.55 -10.20 34.35
N PHE A 609 -17.01 -11.44 34.46
CA PHE A 609 -18.41 -11.86 34.46
C PHE A 609 -18.77 -12.40 35.84
N PHE A 610 -20.04 -12.35 36.23
CA PHE A 610 -20.50 -13.02 37.44
C PHE A 610 -20.40 -14.55 37.30
N CYS A 611 -19.91 -15.23 38.35
CA CYS A 611 -20.03 -16.69 38.48
C CYS A 611 -21.47 -17.09 38.80
N ASP A 612 -21.85 -18.35 38.56
CA ASP A 612 -23.24 -18.80 38.65
C ASP A 612 -23.81 -18.68 40.08
N GLN A 613 -22.95 -18.65 41.11
CA GLN A 613 -23.34 -18.41 42.51
C GLN A 613 -23.95 -17.02 42.76
N TYR A 614 -23.56 -16.00 41.97
CA TYR A 614 -24.19 -14.68 42.00
C TYR A 614 -25.58 -14.65 41.31
N LYS A 615 -25.99 -15.74 40.63
CA LYS A 615 -27.24 -15.90 39.86
C LYS A 615 -27.38 -14.89 38.69
N PRO A 616 -26.43 -14.85 37.73
CA PRO A 616 -26.49 -13.95 36.59
C PRO A 616 -27.69 -14.25 35.67
N ARG A 617 -28.17 -13.23 34.95
CA ARG A 617 -29.12 -13.34 33.82
C ARG A 617 -28.65 -14.31 32.73
N LEU A 618 -27.34 -14.42 32.55
CA LEU A 618 -26.71 -15.29 31.56
C LEU A 618 -25.67 -16.19 32.25
N PRO A 619 -26.04 -17.45 32.61
CA PRO A 619 -25.10 -18.40 33.18
C PRO A 619 -24.11 -18.86 32.10
N LEU A 620 -22.90 -18.29 32.13
CA LEU A 620 -21.81 -18.60 31.21
C LEU A 620 -20.78 -19.55 31.82
N GLU A 621 -20.78 -19.72 33.15
CA GLU A 621 -19.75 -20.49 33.84
C GLU A 621 -19.87 -21.98 33.50
N GLU A 622 -21.07 -22.58 33.54
CA GLU A 622 -21.32 -23.98 33.12
C GLU A 622 -20.60 -24.38 31.81
N TYR A 623 -20.67 -23.53 30.78
CA TYR A 623 -20.10 -23.81 29.45
C TYR A 623 -18.61 -23.51 29.32
N LEU A 624 -18.06 -22.61 30.15
CA LEU A 624 -16.75 -21.99 29.94
C LEU A 624 -15.78 -22.16 31.10
N LYS A 625 -16.20 -22.60 32.29
CA LYS A 625 -15.37 -22.75 33.51
C LYS A 625 -14.08 -23.55 33.28
N ALA A 626 -14.10 -24.52 32.38
CA ALA A 626 -12.90 -25.30 32.01
C ALA A 626 -11.91 -24.52 31.13
N LYS A 627 -12.39 -23.59 30.27
CA LYS A 627 -11.59 -22.91 29.23
C LYS A 627 -11.21 -21.47 29.58
N GLU A 628 -12.02 -20.79 30.40
CA GLU A 628 -11.90 -19.38 30.74
C GLU A 628 -11.84 -19.15 32.25
N ASP A 629 -11.20 -18.04 32.62
CA ASP A 629 -11.00 -17.61 34.02
C ASP A 629 -11.51 -16.18 34.25
N LYS A 630 -12.62 -15.82 33.59
CA LYS A 630 -13.20 -14.46 33.69
C LYS A 630 -14.33 -14.35 34.71
N PHE A 631 -14.55 -15.38 35.53
CA PHE A 631 -15.67 -15.43 36.48
C PHE A 631 -15.23 -14.88 37.84
N LEU A 632 -15.98 -13.91 38.37
CA LEU A 632 -15.74 -13.25 39.66
C LEU A 632 -15.81 -14.27 40.82
N SER A 633 -14.83 -14.26 41.73
CA SER A 633 -14.87 -15.14 42.89
C SER A 633 -15.96 -14.75 43.88
N PHE A 634 -16.61 -15.75 44.47
CA PHE A 634 -17.60 -15.58 45.53
C PHE A 634 -16.95 -15.30 46.90
N ASP A 635 -15.62 -15.43 47.03
CA ASP A 635 -14.84 -15.19 48.27
C ASP A 635 -15.03 -13.79 48.85
N TYR A 636 -15.37 -12.80 48.01
CA TYR A 636 -15.73 -11.44 48.42
C TYR A 636 -16.97 -11.37 49.33
N ILE A 637 -17.82 -12.41 49.32
CA ILE A 637 -18.99 -12.55 50.18
C ILE A 637 -18.74 -13.59 51.28
N THR A 638 -18.05 -14.70 50.98
CA THR A 638 -17.98 -15.86 51.89
C THR A 638 -16.77 -15.94 52.79
N SER A 639 -15.70 -15.16 52.57
CA SER A 639 -14.50 -15.23 53.42
C SER A 639 -14.78 -14.67 54.84
N ASP A 640 -14.14 -15.24 55.86
CA ASP A 640 -14.43 -14.94 57.29
C ASP A 640 -14.30 -13.45 57.67
N ILE A 641 -13.56 -12.68 56.88
CA ILE A 641 -13.43 -11.22 56.97
C ILE A 641 -14.80 -10.51 56.89
N PHE A 642 -15.82 -11.12 56.26
CA PHE A 642 -17.11 -10.52 55.95
C PHE A 642 -18.28 -11.04 56.81
N LYS A 643 -18.02 -11.83 57.86
CA LYS A 643 -19.10 -12.38 58.72
C LYS A 643 -19.79 -11.31 59.58
N LYS A 644 -20.82 -10.68 58.99
CA LYS A 644 -22.02 -10.21 59.67
C LYS A 644 -23.24 -10.92 59.09
N GLU A 645 -24.22 -11.18 59.94
CA GLU A 645 -25.50 -11.74 59.51
C GLU A 645 -26.27 -10.67 58.70
N ASN A 646 -26.83 -11.07 57.55
CA ASN A 646 -27.57 -10.24 56.58
C ASN A 646 -26.75 -9.19 55.78
N GLU A 647 -25.64 -9.59 55.14
CA GLU A 647 -25.17 -8.85 53.95
C GLU A 647 -26.02 -9.23 52.71
N ASP A 648 -26.58 -8.23 52.02
CA ASP A 648 -27.44 -8.43 50.86
C ASP A 648 -26.63 -8.66 49.57
N LEU A 649 -26.80 -9.84 48.98
CA LEU A 649 -26.27 -10.22 47.67
C LEU A 649 -26.64 -9.20 46.57
N THR A 650 -27.78 -8.53 46.69
CA THR A 650 -28.27 -7.51 45.75
C THR A 650 -27.38 -6.27 45.75
N GLU A 651 -26.96 -5.78 46.91
CA GLU A 651 -26.05 -4.63 47.02
C GLU A 651 -24.62 -4.98 46.61
N TRP A 652 -24.14 -6.18 46.93
CA TRP A 652 -22.87 -6.68 46.38
C TRP A 652 -22.87 -6.75 44.85
N ARG A 653 -23.95 -7.28 44.25
CA ARG A 653 -24.12 -7.28 42.78
C ARG A 653 -24.19 -5.86 42.22
N ARG A 654 -24.93 -4.96 42.86
CA ARG A 654 -25.05 -3.54 42.46
C ARG A 654 -23.69 -2.85 42.45
N PHE A 655 -22.90 -3.04 43.50
CA PHE A 655 -21.52 -2.54 43.61
C PHE A 655 -20.64 -3.05 42.47
N PHE A 656 -20.61 -4.36 42.22
CA PHE A 656 -19.80 -4.95 41.13
C PHE A 656 -20.27 -4.52 39.73
N ILE A 657 -21.58 -4.37 39.49
CA ILE A 657 -22.13 -3.80 38.24
C ILE A 657 -21.70 -2.34 38.06
N MET A 658 -21.67 -1.54 39.13
CA MET A 658 -21.19 -0.15 39.08
C MET A 658 -19.68 -0.05 38.86
N MET A 659 -18.90 -1.03 39.33
CA MET A 659 -17.48 -1.22 38.95
C MET A 659 -17.30 -1.77 37.53
N GLY A 660 -18.33 -2.30 36.88
CA GLY A 660 -18.32 -2.72 35.47
C GLY A 660 -18.29 -4.23 35.21
N VAL A 661 -18.50 -5.08 36.23
CA VAL A 661 -18.64 -6.54 36.04
C VAL A 661 -19.85 -6.86 35.16
N GLN A 662 -19.66 -7.73 34.18
CA GLN A 662 -20.64 -8.02 33.12
C GLN A 662 -21.65 -9.10 33.53
N GLU A 663 -22.91 -8.93 33.11
CA GLU A 663 -24.01 -9.90 33.30
C GLU A 663 -24.65 -10.33 31.95
N GLU A 664 -24.27 -9.68 30.85
CA GLU A 664 -24.87 -9.83 29.52
C GLU A 664 -23.76 -9.78 28.45
N LEU A 665 -23.99 -10.39 27.27
CA LEU A 665 -23.04 -10.31 26.15
C LEU A 665 -23.28 -9.04 25.33
N HIS A 666 -22.23 -8.29 25.09
CA HIS A 666 -22.26 -7.06 24.29
C HIS A 666 -21.26 -7.12 23.13
N PRO A 667 -21.57 -6.55 21.96
CA PRO A 667 -20.62 -6.43 20.86
C PRO A 667 -19.56 -5.38 21.19
N ILE A 668 -18.28 -5.73 21.04
CA ILE A 668 -17.13 -4.86 21.31
C ILE A 668 -16.65 -4.28 19.97
N VAL A 669 -16.67 -2.95 19.84
CA VAL A 669 -16.32 -2.21 18.61
C VAL A 669 -15.02 -1.45 18.82
N PHE A 670 -13.95 -1.87 18.13
CA PHE A 670 -12.62 -1.29 18.22
C PHE A 670 -12.44 -0.16 17.21
N ASN A 671 -12.98 1.02 17.52
CA ASN A 671 -12.86 2.22 16.69
C ASN A 671 -11.43 2.81 16.65
N ARG A 672 -10.54 2.42 17.58
CA ARG A 672 -9.11 2.78 17.51
C ARG A 672 -8.39 1.94 16.46
N LYS A 673 -7.31 2.47 15.90
CA LYS A 673 -6.39 1.67 15.07
C LYS A 673 -5.73 0.59 15.94
N LEU A 674 -5.87 -0.67 15.53
CA LEU A 674 -5.25 -1.87 16.10
C LEU A 674 -4.26 -2.44 15.08
N THR A 675 -3.03 -2.74 15.50
CA THR A 675 -2.16 -3.63 14.73
C THR A 675 -2.72 -5.05 14.71
N SER A 676 -2.33 -5.86 13.73
CA SER A 676 -2.73 -7.28 13.66
C SER A 676 -2.38 -8.03 14.95
N TYR A 677 -1.19 -7.79 15.52
CA TYR A 677 -0.77 -8.37 16.80
C TYR A 677 -1.69 -7.99 17.98
N GLU A 678 -2.10 -6.72 18.09
CA GLU A 678 -3.08 -6.30 19.11
C GLU A 678 -4.44 -6.96 18.90
N ALA A 679 -4.89 -7.12 17.65
CA ALA A 679 -6.16 -7.77 17.34
C ALA A 679 -6.16 -9.25 17.74
N VAL A 680 -5.08 -9.99 17.51
CA VAL A 680 -4.93 -11.37 18.04
C VAL A 680 -5.07 -11.40 19.57
N GLY A 681 -4.50 -10.42 20.27
CA GLY A 681 -4.66 -10.24 21.72
C GLY A 681 -6.09 -10.01 22.21
N TYR A 682 -7.02 -9.61 21.33
CA TYR A 682 -8.46 -9.49 21.61
C TYR A 682 -9.29 -10.69 21.08
N GLY A 683 -8.65 -11.76 20.59
CA GLY A 683 -9.33 -12.97 20.13
C GLY A 683 -9.77 -12.96 18.66
N PHE A 684 -9.15 -12.12 17.82
CA PHE A 684 -9.34 -12.16 16.37
C PHE A 684 -8.36 -13.18 15.72
N CYS A 685 -8.84 -14.02 14.81
CA CYS A 685 -8.02 -15.03 14.13
C CYS A 685 -6.97 -14.42 13.19
N ASP A 686 -5.72 -14.91 13.23
CA ASP A 686 -4.64 -14.53 12.32
C ASP A 686 -5.03 -14.62 10.84
N GLU A 687 -5.79 -15.65 10.48
CA GLU A 687 -6.25 -15.94 9.10
C GLU A 687 -7.12 -14.83 8.50
N TYR A 688 -7.77 -14.00 9.32
CA TYR A 688 -8.46 -12.78 8.89
C TYR A 688 -7.51 -11.59 8.77
N LEU A 689 -6.55 -11.51 9.71
CA LEU A 689 -5.67 -10.36 9.88
C LEU A 689 -4.52 -10.35 8.84
N VAL A 690 -4.15 -11.50 8.27
CA VAL A 690 -3.24 -11.62 7.11
C VAL A 690 -4.00 -11.38 5.79
N THR A 691 -4.78 -10.30 5.75
CA THR A 691 -5.46 -9.81 4.54
C THR A 691 -4.51 -8.92 3.72
N THR A 692 -4.57 -9.00 2.39
CA THR A 692 -3.84 -8.10 1.48
C THR A 692 -4.59 -6.80 1.24
N SER A 693 -3.85 -5.72 0.97
CA SER A 693 -4.40 -4.43 0.51
C SER A 693 -5.25 -4.57 -0.78
N PRO A 694 -6.18 -3.63 -1.07
CA PRO A 694 -7.06 -3.73 -2.24
C PRO A 694 -6.35 -3.66 -3.60
N ASP A 695 -5.08 -3.24 -3.63
CA ASP A 695 -4.22 -3.25 -4.81
C ASP A 695 -3.38 -4.55 -4.97
N GLY A 696 -3.53 -5.50 -4.04
CA GLY A 696 -2.89 -6.82 -4.03
C GLY A 696 -1.38 -6.82 -3.73
N LYS A 697 -0.81 -5.70 -3.28
CA LYS A 697 0.66 -5.51 -3.22
C LYS A 697 1.26 -5.48 -1.81
N HIS A 698 0.44 -5.30 -0.78
CA HIS A 698 0.88 -5.13 0.60
C HIS A 698 0.03 -6.00 1.53
N ILE A 699 0.59 -6.33 2.69
CA ILE A 699 -0.17 -6.91 3.80
C ILE A 699 -0.79 -5.74 4.60
N VAL A 700 -1.98 -5.94 5.17
CA VAL A 700 -2.59 -4.95 6.06
C VAL A 700 -1.82 -4.90 7.39
N ASP A 701 -1.27 -3.73 7.72
CA ASP A 701 -0.50 -3.49 8.95
C ASP A 701 -1.42 -3.31 10.17
N ALA A 702 -2.63 -2.78 9.95
CA ALA A 702 -3.57 -2.41 11.00
C ALA A 702 -5.01 -2.22 10.52
N PHE A 703 -5.95 -2.31 11.46
CA PHE A 703 -7.41 -2.25 11.26
C PHE A 703 -8.05 -1.22 12.20
N SER A 704 -9.23 -0.68 11.85
CA SER A 704 -10.13 0.01 12.79
C SER A 704 -11.59 -0.27 12.44
N GLY A 705 -12.49 -0.17 13.42
CA GLY A 705 -13.87 -0.63 13.29
C GLY A 705 -14.01 -2.16 13.35
N LEU A 706 -13.02 -2.87 13.92
CA LEU A 706 -13.13 -4.31 14.17
C LEU A 706 -14.23 -4.60 15.20
N ILE A 707 -15.03 -5.64 14.97
CA ILE A 707 -16.14 -6.03 15.84
C ILE A 707 -16.02 -7.51 16.22
N THR A 708 -16.21 -7.80 17.50
CA THR A 708 -16.32 -9.16 18.04
C THR A 708 -17.37 -9.20 19.17
N ILE A 709 -17.73 -10.40 19.62
CA ILE A 709 -18.57 -10.63 20.80
C ILE A 709 -17.78 -11.54 21.75
N THR A 710 -17.76 -11.21 23.04
CA THR A 710 -17.00 -11.98 24.04
C THR A 710 -17.35 -13.47 23.99
N PHE A 711 -16.33 -14.33 24.06
CA PHE A 711 -16.42 -15.79 23.99
C PHE A 711 -16.85 -16.39 22.64
N MET A 712 -17.05 -15.61 21.56
CA MET A 712 -17.45 -16.12 20.24
C MET A 712 -16.55 -17.25 19.73
N GLN A 713 -15.24 -17.21 20.00
CA GLN A 713 -14.29 -18.23 19.58
C GLN A 713 -14.61 -19.64 20.13
N TYR A 714 -15.24 -19.73 21.31
CA TYR A 714 -15.58 -21.02 21.93
C TYR A 714 -16.80 -21.71 21.31
N THR A 715 -17.45 -21.09 20.32
CA THR A 715 -18.49 -21.73 19.48
C THR A 715 -17.90 -22.68 18.44
N GLN A 716 -16.60 -22.58 18.14
CA GLN A 716 -15.92 -23.47 17.19
C GLN A 716 -16.00 -24.94 17.64
N ASN A 717 -16.56 -25.80 16.79
CA ASN A 717 -16.72 -27.25 17.03
C ASN A 717 -17.45 -27.61 18.34
N ASN A 718 -18.29 -26.71 18.88
CA ASN A 718 -18.88 -26.83 20.21
C ASN A 718 -20.40 -26.61 20.16
N TYR A 719 -21.15 -27.65 19.80
CA TYR A 719 -22.57 -27.58 19.45
C TYR A 719 -23.44 -26.89 20.51
N ASP A 720 -23.34 -27.31 21.78
CA ASP A 720 -24.25 -26.84 22.82
C ASP A 720 -23.99 -25.37 23.19
N PHE A 721 -22.73 -24.97 23.36
CA PHE A 721 -22.40 -23.56 23.57
C PHE A 721 -22.68 -22.70 22.33
N ALA A 722 -22.40 -23.18 21.12
CA ALA A 722 -22.73 -22.45 19.89
C ALA A 722 -24.24 -22.21 19.77
N LYS A 723 -25.06 -23.20 20.13
CA LYS A 723 -26.52 -23.08 20.14
C LYS A 723 -27.00 -22.08 21.19
N PHE A 724 -26.48 -22.16 22.42
CA PHE A 724 -26.79 -21.21 23.49
C PHE A 724 -26.39 -19.77 23.11
N PHE A 725 -25.15 -19.59 22.65
CA PHE A 725 -24.58 -18.32 22.23
C PHE A 725 -25.38 -17.68 21.08
N TRP A 726 -25.57 -18.36 19.96
CA TRP A 726 -26.26 -17.77 18.81
C TRP A 726 -27.75 -17.50 19.09
N LEU A 727 -28.43 -18.31 19.90
CA LEU A 727 -29.79 -18.01 20.35
C LEU A 727 -29.85 -16.73 21.21
N TYR A 728 -28.88 -16.52 22.10
CA TYR A 728 -28.79 -15.27 22.87
C TYR A 728 -28.48 -14.06 21.97
N VAL A 729 -27.50 -14.20 21.07
CA VAL A 729 -27.05 -13.13 20.17
C VAL A 729 -28.18 -12.68 19.22
N ILE A 730 -28.87 -13.62 18.56
CA ILE A 730 -29.97 -13.31 17.63
C ILE A 730 -31.16 -12.64 18.33
N LYS A 731 -31.41 -12.99 19.61
CA LYS A 731 -32.49 -12.45 20.42
C LYS A 731 -32.19 -11.03 20.94
N ASN A 732 -30.99 -10.81 21.48
CA ASN A 732 -30.69 -9.63 22.30
C ASN A 732 -29.77 -8.60 21.62
N ILE A 733 -29.00 -8.97 20.58
CA ILE A 733 -28.07 -8.06 19.88
C ILE A 733 -28.71 -7.55 18.58
N ARG A 734 -28.51 -6.26 18.30
CA ARG A 734 -28.90 -5.60 17.04
C ARG A 734 -27.97 -6.03 15.90
N ALA A 735 -28.53 -6.63 14.85
CA ALA A 735 -27.79 -7.15 13.70
C ALA A 735 -27.02 -6.04 12.96
N GLU A 736 -27.56 -4.83 12.95
CA GLU A 736 -27.01 -3.62 12.33
C GLU A 736 -25.63 -3.23 12.92
N ILE A 737 -25.36 -3.61 14.17
CA ILE A 737 -24.07 -3.38 14.82
C ILE A 737 -23.00 -4.33 14.26
N LEU A 738 -23.38 -5.56 13.92
CA LEU A 738 -22.45 -6.59 13.45
C LEU A 738 -22.07 -6.44 11.96
N THR A 739 -22.81 -5.62 11.21
CA THR A 739 -22.60 -5.39 9.76
C THR A 739 -21.76 -4.15 9.43
N GLN A 740 -21.07 -3.53 10.39
CA GLN A 740 -20.25 -2.35 10.12
C GLN A 740 -18.98 -2.69 9.32
N ASN A 741 -18.64 -1.87 8.32
CA ASN A 741 -17.45 -2.09 7.48
C ASN A 741 -16.17 -1.75 8.26
N VAL A 742 -15.20 -2.68 8.21
CA VAL A 742 -13.87 -2.50 8.82
C VAL A 742 -13.03 -1.60 7.92
N ARG A 743 -12.19 -0.74 8.50
CA ARG A 743 -11.20 0.06 7.77
C ARG A 743 -9.81 -0.55 7.92
N ILE A 744 -9.13 -0.78 6.80
CA ILE A 744 -7.78 -1.33 6.74
C ILE A 744 -6.74 -0.25 6.41
N TYR A 745 -5.52 -0.43 6.93
CA TYR A 745 -4.39 0.47 6.72
C TYR A 745 -3.14 -0.32 6.33
N TRP A 746 -2.35 0.21 5.39
CA TRP A 746 -1.13 -0.44 4.91
C TRP A 746 -0.06 0.55 4.41
N GLY A 747 1.21 0.16 4.53
CA GLY A 747 2.36 0.81 3.93
C GLY A 747 2.98 1.94 4.76
N HIS A 748 3.90 2.69 4.15
CA HIS A 748 4.69 3.70 4.85
C HIS A 748 3.83 4.86 5.41
N SER A 749 4.18 5.32 6.61
CA SER A 749 3.47 6.33 7.42
C SER A 749 3.03 7.61 6.70
N ASN A 750 3.70 7.98 5.62
CA ASN A 750 3.48 9.23 4.88
C ASN A 750 2.67 9.00 3.58
N LYS A 751 1.97 7.86 3.45
CA LYS A 751 1.14 7.48 2.29
C LYS A 751 -0.34 7.32 2.69
N PRO A 752 -1.31 7.57 1.78
CA PRO A 752 -2.74 7.49 2.08
C PRO A 752 -3.21 6.16 2.68
N GLY A 753 -2.63 5.02 2.26
CA GLY A 753 -2.94 3.71 2.83
C GLY A 753 -2.64 3.61 4.33
N ALA A 754 -1.62 4.31 4.82
CA ALA A 754 -1.22 4.30 6.24
C ALA A 754 -2.01 5.31 7.08
N THR A 755 -2.35 6.47 6.50
CA THR A 755 -2.97 7.61 7.20
C THR A 755 -4.49 7.61 7.12
N VAL A 756 -5.05 7.43 5.93
CA VAL A 756 -6.51 7.45 5.67
C VAL A 756 -7.07 6.03 5.68
N GLY A 757 -6.34 5.07 5.10
CA GLY A 757 -6.81 3.70 4.91
C GLY A 757 -8.01 3.61 3.96
N THR A 758 -8.55 2.41 3.80
CA THR A 758 -9.71 2.14 2.92
C THR A 758 -10.70 1.25 3.64
N LEU A 759 -11.99 1.40 3.34
CA LEU A 759 -13.03 0.50 3.85
C LEU A 759 -12.91 -0.85 3.15
N LEU A 760 -13.03 -1.92 3.92
CA LEU A 760 -13.04 -3.28 3.45
C LEU A 760 -14.51 -3.73 3.34
N ASP A 761 -15.04 -3.65 2.12
CA ASP A 761 -16.45 -3.93 1.86
C ASP A 761 -16.76 -5.43 1.99
N ASP A 762 -18.01 -5.75 2.39
CA ASP A 762 -18.60 -7.09 2.57
C ASP A 762 -17.83 -8.10 3.45
N SER A 763 -16.78 -7.68 4.17
CA SER A 763 -15.87 -8.60 4.87
C SER A 763 -15.44 -8.12 6.26
N ASN A 764 -16.42 -7.78 7.10
CA ASN A 764 -16.21 -7.67 8.55
C ASN A 764 -15.86 -9.03 9.20
N TYR A 765 -15.29 -9.01 10.41
CA TYR A 765 -14.82 -10.22 11.10
C TYR A 765 -15.93 -11.21 11.46
N ILE A 766 -17.14 -10.76 11.79
CA ILE A 766 -18.26 -11.64 12.14
C ILE A 766 -18.67 -12.49 10.93
N ASN A 767 -18.88 -11.84 9.78
CA ASN A 767 -19.19 -12.51 8.51
C ASN A 767 -18.05 -13.45 8.07
N TRP A 768 -16.79 -13.04 8.25
CA TRP A 768 -15.63 -13.88 7.96
C TRP A 768 -15.57 -15.11 8.87
N PHE A 769 -15.77 -14.95 10.19
CA PHE A 769 -15.69 -16.04 11.16
C PHE A 769 -16.76 -17.09 10.89
N ILE A 770 -18.01 -16.67 10.67
CA ILE A 770 -19.16 -17.53 10.36
C ILE A 770 -18.96 -18.33 9.06
N LYS A 771 -18.25 -17.75 8.08
CA LYS A 771 -18.00 -18.35 6.76
C LYS A 771 -16.83 -19.34 6.75
N ASN A 772 -15.80 -19.13 7.59
CA ASN A 772 -14.54 -19.88 7.56
C ASN A 772 -14.31 -20.79 8.78
N ILE A 773 -14.97 -20.53 9.91
CA ILE A 773 -14.87 -21.32 11.15
C ILE A 773 -16.15 -22.14 11.35
N LYS A 774 -16.02 -23.40 11.79
CA LYS A 774 -17.15 -24.29 12.09
C LYS A 774 -17.82 -23.89 13.41
N CYS A 775 -18.59 -22.81 13.38
CA CYS A 775 -19.26 -22.22 14.55
C CYS A 775 -20.80 -22.30 14.50
N MET A 776 -21.40 -22.73 13.38
CA MET A 776 -22.85 -22.70 13.21
C MET A 776 -23.47 -24.07 13.55
N PRO A 777 -24.32 -24.16 14.60
CA PRO A 777 -24.86 -25.44 15.07
C PRO A 777 -25.96 -25.95 14.14
N THR A 778 -25.90 -27.24 13.80
CA THR A 778 -26.73 -27.87 12.76
C THR A 778 -27.74 -28.88 13.30
N THR A 779 -28.73 -29.23 12.47
CA THR A 779 -29.71 -30.29 12.74
C THR A 779 -29.08 -31.66 13.03
N ILE A 780 -27.87 -31.94 12.52
CA ILE A 780 -27.14 -33.20 12.75
C ILE A 780 -26.26 -33.17 14.03
N LYS A 781 -26.46 -32.18 14.92
CA LYS A 781 -25.72 -31.98 16.19
C LYS A 781 -24.21 -31.72 16.04
N THR A 782 -23.76 -31.23 14.89
CA THR A 782 -22.39 -30.74 14.68
C THR A 782 -22.40 -29.23 14.46
N CYS A 783 -21.22 -28.59 14.56
CA CYS A 783 -21.01 -27.25 14.01
C CYS A 783 -20.43 -27.36 12.59
N GLU A 784 -20.89 -26.50 11.68
CA GLU A 784 -20.37 -26.40 10.31
C GLU A 784 -20.11 -24.95 9.91
N LEU A 785 -19.49 -24.77 8.74
CA LEU A 785 -19.40 -23.47 8.06
C LEU A 785 -20.80 -23.04 7.57
N SER A 786 -21.13 -21.74 7.61
CA SER A 786 -22.43 -21.30 7.09
C SER A 786 -22.61 -21.57 5.59
N SER A 787 -21.52 -21.56 4.83
CA SER A 787 -21.44 -21.94 3.41
C SER A 787 -21.78 -23.41 3.13
N ASN A 788 -21.69 -24.29 4.14
CA ASN A 788 -22.07 -25.71 4.06
C ASN A 788 -23.49 -25.97 4.56
N ILE A 789 -24.19 -24.96 5.08
CA ILE A 789 -25.51 -25.07 5.69
C ILE A 789 -26.56 -24.52 4.73
N PHE A 790 -27.64 -25.28 4.55
CA PHE A 790 -28.80 -24.85 3.76
C PHE A 790 -29.75 -24.00 4.60
N ALA A 791 -30.31 -22.97 3.97
CA ALA A 791 -31.34 -22.12 4.57
C ALA A 791 -32.57 -22.96 4.94
N ASP A 792 -33.33 -22.51 5.95
CA ASP A 792 -34.54 -23.20 6.38
C ASP A 792 -35.65 -23.06 5.32
N ASN A 793 -35.70 -24.03 4.40
CA ASN A 793 -36.70 -24.16 3.35
C ASN A 793 -37.28 -25.58 3.39
N LYS A 794 -38.61 -25.67 3.41
CA LYS A 794 -39.36 -26.94 3.43
C LYS A 794 -39.02 -27.84 2.24
N GLU A 795 -38.96 -27.30 1.03
CA GLU A 795 -38.68 -28.05 -0.20
C GLU A 795 -37.28 -28.67 -0.18
N LEU A 796 -36.28 -27.89 0.26
CA LEU A 796 -34.91 -28.40 0.42
C LEU A 796 -34.81 -29.44 1.54
N LYS A 797 -35.52 -29.28 2.66
CA LYS A 797 -35.57 -30.29 3.74
C LYS A 797 -36.21 -31.60 3.28
N GLU A 798 -37.26 -31.54 2.47
CA GLU A 798 -37.93 -32.71 1.91
C GLU A 798 -37.02 -33.45 0.90
N LEU A 799 -36.38 -32.69 0.00
CA LEU A 799 -35.44 -33.22 -1.00
C LEU A 799 -34.14 -33.76 -0.38
N CYS A 800 -33.54 -33.08 0.59
CA CYS A 800 -32.26 -33.47 1.17
C CYS A 800 -32.38 -34.44 2.38
N GLY A 801 -33.53 -34.46 3.05
CA GLY A 801 -33.77 -35.28 4.23
C GLY A 801 -32.71 -35.08 5.33
N LYS A 802 -32.22 -36.20 5.88
CA LYS A 802 -31.20 -36.25 6.95
C LYS A 802 -29.75 -36.09 6.46
N TYR A 803 -29.53 -35.96 5.15
CA TYR A 803 -28.19 -36.08 4.53
C TYR A 803 -27.44 -34.74 4.37
N MET A 804 -28.12 -33.62 4.63
CA MET A 804 -27.56 -32.26 4.52
C MET A 804 -27.79 -31.43 5.79
N CYS A 805 -26.91 -30.46 6.02
CA CYS A 805 -26.92 -29.60 7.19
C CYS A 805 -27.92 -28.46 7.05
N PHE A 806 -28.84 -28.34 8.00
CA PHE A 806 -29.71 -27.18 8.21
C PHE A 806 -29.39 -26.56 9.58
N PRO A 807 -29.66 -25.27 9.83
CA PRO A 807 -29.39 -24.66 11.13
C PRO A 807 -30.27 -25.26 12.24
N SER A 808 -29.73 -25.45 13.44
CA SER A 808 -30.51 -25.84 14.63
C SER A 808 -31.02 -24.64 15.44
N ILE A 809 -31.02 -23.45 14.84
CA ILE A 809 -31.46 -22.18 15.41
C ILE A 809 -32.38 -21.50 14.39
N SER A 810 -33.49 -20.95 14.87
CA SER A 810 -34.46 -20.26 14.01
C SER A 810 -34.03 -18.82 13.76
N LEU A 811 -33.97 -18.40 12.48
CA LEU A 811 -33.77 -16.99 12.14
C LEU A 811 -35.11 -16.23 12.18
N PRO A 812 -35.15 -14.97 12.67
CA PRO A 812 -36.37 -14.15 12.65
C PRO A 812 -36.69 -13.70 11.21
N GLN A 813 -37.87 -14.08 10.71
CA GLN A 813 -38.32 -13.80 9.33
C GLN A 813 -38.44 -12.29 9.02
N ASP A 814 -38.62 -11.46 10.05
CA ASP A 814 -38.65 -10.01 9.99
C ASP A 814 -37.26 -9.37 9.80
N LYS A 815 -36.17 -10.09 10.10
CA LYS A 815 -34.81 -9.55 10.16
C LYS A 815 -33.93 -10.04 9.02
N ILE A 816 -34.19 -9.48 7.83
CA ILE A 816 -33.41 -9.71 6.58
C ILE A 816 -31.89 -9.65 6.81
N ILE A 817 -31.42 -8.77 7.71
CA ILE A 817 -29.99 -8.60 8.03
C ILE A 817 -29.36 -9.89 8.60
N TRP A 818 -30.08 -10.68 9.42
CA TRP A 818 -29.56 -11.97 9.91
C TRP A 818 -29.37 -12.98 8.78
N HIS A 819 -30.28 -13.01 7.79
CA HIS A 819 -30.12 -13.86 6.61
C HIS A 819 -28.89 -13.45 5.78
N SER A 820 -28.57 -12.15 5.72
CA SER A 820 -27.35 -11.63 5.08
C SER A 820 -26.06 -12.00 5.84
N ILE A 821 -26.05 -11.85 7.17
CA ILE A 821 -24.90 -12.21 8.03
C ILE A 821 -24.54 -13.70 7.91
N PHE A 822 -25.54 -14.59 7.99
CA PHE A 822 -25.28 -16.03 7.93
C PHE A 822 -25.07 -16.56 6.50
N ASN A 823 -25.77 -16.01 5.50
CA ASN A 823 -25.62 -16.33 4.08
C ASN A 823 -25.67 -17.84 3.76
N PHE A 824 -26.65 -18.56 4.34
CA PHE A 824 -26.87 -19.98 4.11
C PHE A 824 -27.26 -20.30 2.65
N LYS A 825 -26.92 -21.49 2.15
CA LYS A 825 -27.28 -21.96 0.80
C LYS A 825 -28.80 -21.98 0.60
N THR A 826 -29.30 -21.19 -0.36
CA THR A 826 -30.73 -21.12 -0.72
C THR A 826 -31.13 -22.10 -1.83
N LYS A 827 -30.16 -22.77 -2.46
CA LYS A 827 -30.34 -23.81 -3.49
C LYS A 827 -29.17 -24.81 -3.47
N LEU A 828 -29.36 -25.96 -4.10
CA LEU A 828 -28.31 -26.94 -4.37
C LEU A 828 -27.47 -26.51 -5.58
N SER A 829 -26.20 -26.91 -5.63
CA SER A 829 -25.34 -26.88 -6.81
C SER A 829 -25.17 -28.28 -7.42
N GLY A 830 -24.57 -28.40 -8.61
CA GLY A 830 -24.28 -29.70 -9.22
C GLY A 830 -23.52 -30.67 -8.30
N ASN A 831 -22.53 -30.15 -7.56
CA ASN A 831 -21.80 -30.94 -6.55
C ASN A 831 -22.71 -31.39 -5.39
N ASP A 832 -23.59 -30.53 -4.90
CA ASP A 832 -24.48 -30.87 -3.78
C ASP A 832 -25.50 -31.96 -4.17
N TYR A 833 -25.97 -31.97 -5.42
CA TYR A 833 -26.82 -33.05 -5.94
C TYR A 833 -26.07 -34.40 -6.01
N PHE A 834 -24.79 -34.39 -6.39
CA PHE A 834 -23.96 -35.59 -6.47
C PHE A 834 -23.61 -36.12 -5.06
N ASP A 835 -23.21 -35.25 -4.13
CA ASP A 835 -22.98 -35.59 -2.71
C ASP A 835 -24.26 -36.13 -2.04
N LEU A 836 -25.43 -35.54 -2.31
CA LEU A 836 -26.71 -36.04 -1.82
C LEU A 836 -27.01 -37.47 -2.31
N LEU A 837 -26.83 -37.74 -3.61
CA LEU A 837 -27.02 -39.07 -4.19
C LEU A 837 -25.99 -40.08 -3.66
N GLU A 838 -24.73 -39.69 -3.44
CA GLU A 838 -23.72 -40.57 -2.84
C GLU A 838 -24.02 -40.90 -1.38
N LYS A 839 -24.46 -39.92 -0.58
CA LYS A 839 -24.90 -40.16 0.80
C LYS A 839 -26.13 -41.07 0.88
N ILE A 840 -27.06 -40.95 -0.07
CA ILE A 840 -28.20 -41.87 -0.20
C ILE A 840 -27.73 -43.28 -0.60
N ARG A 841 -26.78 -43.39 -1.54
CA ARG A 841 -26.18 -44.68 -1.94
C ARG A 841 -25.51 -45.40 -0.78
N LEU A 842 -24.80 -44.67 0.09
CA LEU A 842 -24.13 -45.22 1.27
C LEU A 842 -25.11 -45.63 2.39
N ASP A 843 -26.40 -45.24 2.29
CA ASP A 843 -27.46 -45.60 3.23
C ASP A 843 -28.42 -46.65 2.63
N GLU A 844 -27.84 -47.75 2.12
CA GLU A 844 -28.55 -48.87 1.48
C GLU A 844 -29.74 -49.40 2.30
N ARG A 845 -29.65 -49.32 3.64
CA ARG A 845 -30.71 -49.72 4.58
C ARG A 845 -32.01 -48.95 4.38
N ASN A 846 -31.93 -47.72 3.91
CA ASN A 846 -33.08 -46.83 3.69
C ASN A 846 -33.38 -46.63 2.19
N LEU A 847 -32.88 -47.48 1.28
CA LEU A 847 -33.03 -47.29 -0.17
C LEU A 847 -34.49 -47.17 -0.60
N LYS A 848 -35.40 -47.99 -0.05
CA LYS A 848 -36.84 -47.96 -0.34
C LYS A 848 -37.47 -46.59 -0.06
N ASP A 849 -37.19 -46.02 1.11
CA ASP A 849 -37.67 -44.71 1.57
C ASP A 849 -37.02 -43.53 0.80
N ASN A 850 -36.07 -43.83 -0.08
CA ASN A 850 -35.37 -42.86 -0.92
C ASN A 850 -35.64 -43.04 -2.42
N LEU A 851 -36.43 -44.03 -2.88
CA LEU A 851 -36.69 -44.22 -4.31
C LEU A 851 -37.33 -42.99 -4.97
N ASP A 852 -38.37 -42.43 -4.34
CA ASP A 852 -39.02 -41.19 -4.82
C ASP A 852 -38.06 -39.99 -4.73
N ARG A 853 -37.27 -39.90 -3.65
CA ARG A 853 -36.25 -38.86 -3.48
C ARG A 853 -35.18 -38.92 -4.58
N ILE A 854 -34.73 -40.10 -4.98
CA ILE A 854 -33.77 -40.29 -6.09
C ILE A 854 -34.39 -39.79 -7.40
N GLN A 855 -35.65 -40.14 -7.70
CA GLN A 855 -36.33 -39.63 -8.90
C GLN A 855 -36.59 -38.11 -8.84
N MET A 856 -36.85 -37.53 -7.67
CA MET A 856 -36.90 -36.07 -7.48
C MET A 856 -35.54 -35.41 -7.71
N ILE A 857 -34.44 -36.00 -7.24
CA ILE A 857 -33.09 -35.47 -7.51
C ILE A 857 -32.76 -35.56 -9.01
N TYR A 858 -33.08 -36.67 -9.68
CA TYR A 858 -32.93 -36.80 -11.13
C TYR A 858 -33.74 -35.72 -11.87
N TYR A 859 -34.98 -35.46 -11.44
CA TYR A 859 -35.83 -34.40 -12.00
C TYR A 859 -35.23 -33.00 -11.80
N HIS A 860 -34.67 -32.71 -10.62
CA HIS A 860 -34.01 -31.43 -10.34
C HIS A 860 -32.73 -31.25 -11.17
N ILE A 861 -31.89 -32.28 -11.31
CA ILE A 861 -30.73 -32.27 -12.22
C ILE A 861 -31.20 -32.03 -13.66
N LEU A 862 -32.22 -32.76 -14.13
CA LEU A 862 -32.82 -32.60 -15.47
C LEU A 862 -33.35 -31.19 -15.73
N LYS A 863 -33.91 -30.53 -14.72
CA LYS A 863 -34.41 -29.15 -14.78
C LYS A 863 -33.27 -28.12 -14.79
N GLU A 864 -32.18 -28.36 -14.05
CA GLU A 864 -31.13 -27.36 -13.83
C GLU A 864 -29.91 -27.49 -14.76
N ILE A 865 -29.65 -28.67 -15.34
CA ILE A 865 -28.50 -28.96 -16.22
C ILE A 865 -28.35 -27.98 -17.41
N TYR A 866 -29.46 -27.42 -17.88
CA TYR A 866 -29.47 -26.40 -18.94
C TYR A 866 -28.86 -25.07 -18.47
N PHE A 867 -29.09 -24.68 -17.22
CA PHE A 867 -28.65 -23.43 -16.60
C PHE A 867 -27.24 -23.48 -15.99
N TRP A 868 -26.69 -24.68 -15.77
CA TRP A 868 -25.31 -24.87 -15.32
C TRP A 868 -24.30 -24.25 -16.30
N SER A 869 -23.15 -23.77 -15.82
CA SER A 869 -22.14 -23.15 -16.69
C SER A 869 -21.40 -24.18 -17.58
N SER A 870 -20.61 -23.71 -18.54
CA SER A 870 -19.73 -24.55 -19.38
C SER A 870 -18.77 -25.38 -18.54
N ASP A 871 -18.11 -24.75 -17.57
CA ASP A 871 -17.05 -25.35 -16.78
C ASP A 871 -17.60 -26.20 -15.64
N GLU A 872 -18.76 -25.83 -15.09
CA GLU A 872 -19.54 -26.66 -14.18
C GLU A 872 -20.00 -27.95 -14.87
N ARG A 873 -20.62 -27.88 -16.06
CA ARG A 873 -20.97 -29.08 -16.85
C ARG A 873 -19.76 -29.94 -17.19
N LYS A 874 -18.61 -29.35 -17.54
CA LYS A 874 -17.35 -30.07 -17.79
C LYS A 874 -16.80 -30.77 -16.54
N THR A 875 -16.98 -30.15 -15.37
CA THR A 875 -16.58 -30.70 -14.06
C THR A 875 -17.49 -31.86 -13.67
N MET A 876 -18.81 -31.64 -13.72
CA MET A 876 -19.82 -32.67 -13.45
C MET A 876 -19.66 -33.87 -14.40
N LYS A 877 -19.44 -33.65 -15.70
CA LYS A 877 -19.18 -34.73 -16.70
C LYS A 877 -17.87 -35.49 -16.47
N THR A 878 -16.96 -34.94 -15.67
CA THR A 878 -15.74 -35.64 -15.24
C THR A 878 -16.02 -36.50 -14.01
N GLN A 879 -16.71 -35.97 -12.99
CA GLN A 879 -17.13 -36.71 -11.79
C GLN A 879 -18.14 -37.83 -12.10
N ALA A 880 -19.04 -37.60 -13.06
CA ALA A 880 -20.09 -38.53 -13.48
C ALA A 880 -19.54 -39.90 -13.93
N LYS A 881 -18.28 -39.98 -14.39
CA LYS A 881 -17.65 -41.22 -14.86
C LYS A 881 -17.44 -42.26 -13.76
N SER A 882 -17.23 -41.81 -12.53
CA SER A 882 -17.11 -42.65 -11.33
C SER A 882 -18.41 -42.69 -10.51
N PHE A 883 -19.48 -42.07 -11.01
CA PHE A 883 -20.72 -41.92 -10.29
C PHE A 883 -21.64 -43.13 -10.50
N TYR A 884 -22.39 -43.49 -9.45
CA TYR A 884 -23.32 -44.61 -9.46
C TYR A 884 -24.76 -44.10 -9.58
N LEU A 885 -25.55 -44.75 -10.44
CA LEU A 885 -26.97 -44.48 -10.60
C LEU A 885 -27.76 -45.79 -10.43
N LEU A 886 -29.07 -45.65 -10.20
CA LEU A 886 -29.95 -46.76 -9.86
C LEU A 886 -30.48 -47.44 -11.15
N THR A 887 -30.37 -48.76 -11.22
CA THR A 887 -30.94 -49.58 -12.30
C THR A 887 -32.41 -49.92 -12.04
N GLU A 888 -33.14 -50.35 -13.08
CA GLU A 888 -34.55 -50.73 -12.98
C GLU A 888 -34.81 -51.79 -11.87
N ASN A 889 -33.87 -52.71 -11.67
CA ASN A 889 -33.85 -53.75 -10.62
C ASN A 889 -33.25 -53.27 -9.26
N ASP A 890 -33.25 -51.97 -9.01
CA ASP A 890 -32.84 -51.30 -7.76
C ASP A 890 -31.41 -51.61 -7.30
N GLN A 891 -30.48 -51.80 -8.24
CA GLN A 891 -29.04 -51.95 -7.98
C GLN A 891 -28.29 -50.65 -8.33
N TRP A 892 -27.21 -50.37 -7.61
CA TRP A 892 -26.30 -49.26 -7.95
C TRP A 892 -25.23 -49.73 -8.94
N LYS A 893 -25.12 -49.08 -10.10
CA LYS A 893 -24.05 -49.33 -11.08
C LYS A 893 -23.45 -48.03 -11.62
N LEU A 894 -22.19 -48.10 -12.06
CA LEU A 894 -21.47 -46.97 -12.66
C LEU A 894 -22.22 -46.46 -13.89
N ALA A 895 -22.36 -45.13 -14.00
CA ALA A 895 -23.12 -44.49 -15.06
C ALA A 895 -22.64 -44.85 -16.48
N ASN A 896 -21.32 -45.00 -16.67
CA ASN A 896 -20.72 -45.44 -17.93
C ASN A 896 -21.16 -46.84 -18.41
N ASP A 897 -21.58 -47.71 -17.49
CA ASP A 897 -22.00 -49.09 -17.79
C ASP A 897 -23.52 -49.19 -18.03
N LEU A 898 -24.26 -48.09 -17.84
CA LEU A 898 -25.71 -48.04 -17.98
C LEU A 898 -26.17 -47.75 -19.41
N TYR A 899 -27.38 -48.22 -19.68
CA TYR A 899 -28.08 -48.02 -20.95
C TYR A 899 -29.48 -47.43 -20.74
N LEU A 900 -30.02 -46.81 -21.79
CA LEU A 900 -31.43 -46.44 -21.87
C LEU A 900 -32.05 -47.10 -23.10
N TYR A 901 -33.07 -47.93 -22.88
CA TYR A 901 -33.84 -48.55 -23.96
C TYR A 901 -34.94 -47.60 -24.45
N MET A 902 -35.01 -47.38 -25.76
CA MET A 902 -35.81 -46.30 -26.36
C MET A 902 -37.18 -46.74 -26.92
N GLU A 903 -37.52 -48.03 -26.87
CA GLU A 903 -38.76 -48.57 -27.45
C GLU A 903 -39.70 -49.13 -26.36
N GLY A 904 -41.01 -48.97 -26.57
CA GLY A 904 -42.06 -49.46 -25.65
C GLY A 904 -42.58 -48.41 -24.66
N ASN A 905 -43.90 -48.40 -24.46
CA ASN A 905 -44.57 -47.45 -23.57
C ASN A 905 -44.51 -47.92 -22.10
N GLY A 906 -43.48 -47.49 -21.38
CA GLY A 906 -43.52 -47.36 -19.92
C GLY A 906 -42.95 -48.50 -19.07
N THR A 907 -42.83 -49.73 -19.57
CA THR A 907 -42.20 -50.84 -18.84
C THR A 907 -41.30 -51.69 -19.76
N ASN A 908 -40.04 -51.86 -19.38
CA ASN A 908 -39.03 -52.58 -20.18
C ASN A 908 -38.98 -54.09 -19.83
N ASN A 909 -40.13 -54.72 -19.52
CA ASN A 909 -40.23 -56.03 -18.84
C ASN A 909 -39.64 -57.23 -19.59
N ASN A 910 -39.17 -57.07 -20.83
CA ASN A 910 -38.69 -58.17 -21.68
C ASN A 910 -37.17 -58.14 -21.93
N LEU A 911 -36.43 -57.19 -21.34
CA LEU A 911 -34.96 -57.16 -21.41
C LEU A 911 -34.34 -57.82 -20.18
N ASN A 912 -33.51 -58.84 -20.40
CA ASN A 912 -32.83 -59.58 -19.34
C ASN A 912 -31.71 -58.75 -18.66
N ASP A 913 -31.36 -59.07 -17.40
CA ASP A 913 -30.38 -58.38 -16.53
C ASP A 913 -28.96 -58.23 -17.14
N ALA A 914 -28.70 -58.92 -18.25
CA ALA A 914 -27.49 -58.83 -19.06
C ALA A 914 -27.14 -57.40 -19.53
N ILE A 915 -28.14 -56.51 -19.63
CA ILE A 915 -28.02 -55.09 -19.98
C ILE A 915 -28.64 -54.24 -18.84
N PRO A 916 -27.84 -53.53 -18.02
CA PRO A 916 -28.38 -52.72 -16.93
C PRO A 916 -28.98 -51.41 -17.45
N CYS A 917 -30.31 -51.32 -17.43
CA CYS A 917 -31.05 -50.10 -17.76
C CYS A 917 -31.13 -49.14 -16.56
N LEU A 918 -30.94 -47.84 -16.81
CA LEU A 918 -31.17 -46.75 -15.84
C LEU A 918 -32.66 -46.66 -15.45
N LYS A 919 -32.97 -46.58 -14.15
CA LYS A 919 -34.33 -46.39 -13.63
C LYS A 919 -34.78 -44.94 -13.74
N LEU A 920 -35.72 -44.64 -14.64
CA LEU A 920 -36.35 -43.33 -14.78
C LEU A 920 -37.87 -43.43 -14.71
N ASP A 921 -38.49 -42.60 -13.88
CA ASP A 921 -39.94 -42.45 -13.85
C ASP A 921 -40.49 -41.81 -15.15
N TYR A 922 -41.81 -41.77 -15.30
CA TYR A 922 -42.46 -41.19 -16.47
C TYR A 922 -42.13 -39.70 -16.67
N LYS A 923 -41.93 -38.92 -15.59
CA LYS A 923 -41.58 -37.48 -15.70
C LYS A 923 -40.17 -37.30 -16.24
N ASN A 924 -39.22 -38.05 -15.71
CA ASN A 924 -37.81 -38.00 -16.09
C ASN A 924 -37.56 -38.55 -17.49
N ARG A 925 -38.19 -39.68 -17.86
CA ARG A 925 -38.08 -40.30 -19.19
C ARG A 925 -38.68 -39.45 -20.32
N ASN A 926 -39.57 -38.50 -20.01
CA ASN A 926 -40.16 -37.54 -20.96
C ASN A 926 -39.60 -36.11 -20.83
N HIS A 927 -38.56 -35.88 -20.03
CA HIS A 927 -38.05 -34.52 -19.80
C HIS A 927 -37.29 -33.97 -21.03
N SER A 928 -37.53 -32.70 -21.38
CA SER A 928 -36.96 -32.04 -22.56
C SER A 928 -35.42 -32.06 -22.63
N HIS A 929 -34.76 -32.06 -21.47
CA HIS A 929 -33.30 -32.08 -21.34
C HIS A 929 -32.72 -33.49 -21.09
N LEU A 930 -33.49 -34.57 -21.26
CA LEU A 930 -33.01 -35.95 -21.02
C LEU A 930 -31.73 -36.28 -21.80
N ASN A 931 -31.61 -35.87 -23.07
CA ASN A 931 -30.38 -36.10 -23.85
C ASN A 931 -29.14 -35.40 -23.25
N GLN A 932 -29.30 -34.29 -22.53
CA GLN A 932 -28.19 -33.61 -21.84
C GLN A 932 -27.79 -34.37 -20.57
N PHE A 933 -28.75 -34.96 -19.85
CA PHE A 933 -28.48 -35.83 -18.70
C PHE A 933 -27.77 -37.12 -19.13
N LEU A 934 -28.22 -37.75 -20.22
CA LEU A 934 -27.57 -38.94 -20.77
C LEU A 934 -26.15 -38.64 -21.26
N ASP A 935 -25.90 -37.49 -21.89
CA ASP A 935 -24.56 -37.06 -22.28
C ASP A 935 -23.66 -36.71 -21.08
N LEU A 936 -24.21 -36.09 -20.03
CA LEU A 936 -23.50 -35.80 -18.77
C LEU A 936 -22.99 -37.08 -18.12
N PHE A 937 -23.83 -38.11 -18.07
CA PHE A 937 -23.54 -39.41 -17.45
C PHE A 937 -22.97 -40.46 -18.42
N ASN A 938 -22.79 -40.11 -19.71
CA ASN A 938 -22.28 -40.98 -20.78
C ASN A 938 -23.09 -42.30 -20.99
N ILE A 939 -24.40 -42.23 -20.79
CA ILE A 939 -25.33 -43.36 -20.84
C ILE A 939 -25.77 -43.62 -22.29
N LYS A 940 -25.65 -44.87 -22.75
CA LYS A 940 -25.88 -45.25 -24.16
C LYS A 940 -27.34 -45.61 -24.44
N GLN A 941 -27.88 -45.13 -25.56
CA GLN A 941 -29.22 -45.51 -26.02
C GLN A 941 -29.19 -46.82 -26.83
N ILE A 942 -30.21 -47.68 -26.67
CA ILE A 942 -30.41 -48.93 -27.44
C ILE A 942 -31.81 -48.97 -28.06
N LYS A 943 -31.90 -49.52 -29.28
CA LYS A 943 -33.12 -49.79 -30.06
C LYS A 943 -33.18 -51.26 -30.49
N MET A 944 -34.36 -51.73 -30.93
CA MET A 944 -34.58 -53.12 -31.35
C MET A 944 -33.71 -53.52 -32.56
N ASN A 945 -33.46 -52.58 -33.48
CA ASN A 945 -32.61 -52.82 -34.66
C ASN A 945 -31.11 -52.99 -34.32
N ASP A 946 -30.67 -52.68 -33.09
CA ASP A 946 -29.28 -52.88 -32.66
C ASP A 946 -29.03 -54.34 -32.21
N LEU A 947 -30.10 -55.15 -32.11
CA LEU A 947 -30.06 -56.55 -31.71
C LEU A 947 -29.85 -57.46 -32.93
N LYS A 948 -28.92 -58.42 -32.83
CA LYS A 948 -28.67 -59.43 -33.86
C LYS A 948 -29.56 -60.65 -33.62
N LEU A 949 -30.22 -61.14 -34.68
CA LEU A 949 -30.90 -62.43 -34.67
C LEU A 949 -29.88 -63.58 -34.77
N VAL A 950 -30.15 -64.66 -34.04
CA VAL A 950 -29.62 -66.00 -34.24
C VAL A 950 -30.80 -66.98 -34.28
N ASP A 951 -30.94 -67.73 -35.37
CA ASP A 951 -31.98 -68.73 -35.57
C ASP A 951 -31.45 -70.18 -35.44
N LYS A 952 -32.35 -71.17 -35.45
CA LYS A 952 -32.01 -72.60 -35.42
C LYS A 952 -32.83 -73.42 -36.42
N GLN A 953 -32.13 -74.24 -37.22
CA GLN A 953 -32.71 -75.12 -38.25
C GLN A 953 -33.67 -74.38 -39.22
N SER A 954 -33.22 -73.23 -39.72
CA SER A 954 -33.91 -72.47 -40.76
C SER A 954 -34.14 -73.30 -42.03
N SER A 955 -35.37 -73.26 -42.54
CA SER A 955 -35.75 -73.81 -43.84
C SER A 955 -36.63 -72.82 -44.60
N PRO A 956 -36.72 -72.88 -45.94
CA PRO A 956 -37.76 -72.18 -46.67
C PRO A 956 -39.15 -72.54 -46.12
N ALA A 957 -40.01 -71.55 -45.94
CA ALA A 957 -41.34 -71.69 -45.36
C ALA A 957 -42.36 -72.22 -46.40
N GLU A 958 -42.13 -73.44 -46.92
CA GLU A 958 -42.89 -74.00 -48.05
C GLU A 958 -44.42 -73.99 -47.84
N HIS A 959 -44.88 -74.30 -46.63
CA HIS A 959 -46.31 -74.36 -46.33
C HIS A 959 -46.93 -72.96 -46.24
N PHE A 960 -46.26 -72.02 -45.57
CA PHE A 960 -46.68 -70.61 -45.52
C PHE A 960 -46.75 -69.99 -46.92
N ARG A 961 -45.68 -70.16 -47.70
CA ARG A 961 -45.58 -69.73 -49.10
C ARG A 961 -46.70 -70.32 -49.96
N ARG A 962 -47.03 -71.60 -49.81
CA ARG A 962 -48.11 -72.24 -50.58
C ARG A 962 -49.46 -71.61 -50.29
N LYS A 963 -49.76 -71.31 -49.01
CA LYS A 963 -50.98 -70.59 -48.62
C LYS A 963 -50.97 -69.14 -49.11
N LEU A 964 -49.81 -68.46 -49.13
CA LEU A 964 -49.66 -67.12 -49.72
C LEU A 964 -49.94 -67.12 -51.24
N ILE A 965 -49.52 -68.15 -51.98
CA ILE A 965 -49.82 -68.30 -53.42
C ILE A 965 -51.32 -68.54 -53.63
N GLU A 966 -51.92 -69.44 -52.86
CA GLU A 966 -53.37 -69.76 -52.89
C GLU A 966 -54.25 -68.51 -52.74
N ILE A 967 -53.90 -67.62 -51.79
CA ILE A 967 -54.67 -66.41 -51.50
C ILE A 967 -54.24 -65.18 -52.33
N SER A 968 -53.13 -65.25 -53.07
CA SER A 968 -52.60 -64.12 -53.86
C SER A 968 -53.63 -63.51 -54.84
N PRO A 969 -54.42 -64.29 -55.62
CA PRO A 969 -55.45 -63.74 -56.49
C PRO A 969 -56.53 -62.95 -55.73
N PHE A 970 -56.97 -63.47 -54.57
CA PHE A 970 -57.96 -62.81 -53.72
C PHE A 970 -57.40 -61.53 -53.09
N LEU A 971 -56.18 -61.58 -52.56
CA LEU A 971 -55.47 -60.41 -52.03
C LEU A 971 -55.36 -59.30 -53.09
N LYS A 972 -54.98 -59.63 -54.33
CA LYS A 972 -54.88 -58.64 -55.43
C LYS A 972 -56.24 -58.05 -55.82
N LYS A 973 -57.30 -58.85 -55.92
CA LYS A 973 -58.67 -58.33 -56.16
C LYS A 973 -59.12 -57.40 -55.01
N TRP A 974 -58.84 -57.76 -53.75
CA TRP A 974 -59.17 -56.94 -52.58
C TRP A 974 -58.41 -55.61 -52.59
N LEU A 975 -57.09 -55.64 -52.78
CA LEU A 975 -56.24 -54.44 -52.85
C LEU A 975 -56.66 -53.51 -53.99
N LYS A 976 -57.06 -54.06 -55.15
CA LYS A 976 -57.59 -53.29 -56.28
C LYS A 976 -58.92 -52.61 -55.94
N ASN A 977 -59.81 -53.30 -55.22
CA ASN A 977 -61.07 -52.72 -54.73
C ASN A 977 -60.84 -51.66 -53.63
N SER A 978 -59.75 -51.77 -52.88
CA SER A 978 -59.28 -50.77 -51.91
C SER A 978 -58.35 -49.70 -52.51
N SER A 979 -58.40 -49.49 -53.83
CA SER A 979 -57.68 -48.44 -54.57
C SER A 979 -56.15 -48.41 -54.39
N VAL A 980 -55.53 -49.55 -54.08
CA VAL A 980 -54.05 -49.67 -53.99
C VAL A 980 -53.43 -49.66 -55.39
N SER A 981 -52.27 -49.00 -55.54
CA SER A 981 -51.59 -48.85 -56.84
C SER A 981 -51.37 -50.18 -57.57
N SER A 982 -51.65 -50.18 -58.87
CA SER A 982 -51.37 -51.27 -59.81
C SER A 982 -49.93 -51.78 -59.74
N ASP A 983 -48.98 -50.89 -59.48
CA ASP A 983 -47.55 -51.20 -59.51
C ASP A 983 -47.20 -52.11 -58.33
N ILE A 984 -47.71 -51.78 -57.14
CA ILE A 984 -47.59 -52.61 -55.94
C ILE A 984 -48.27 -53.96 -56.18
N ILE A 985 -49.50 -53.95 -56.69
CA ILE A 985 -50.31 -55.15 -56.97
C ILE A 985 -49.58 -56.10 -57.95
N SER A 986 -48.92 -55.57 -58.99
CA SER A 986 -48.19 -56.36 -59.99
C SER A 986 -46.93 -57.06 -59.43
N VAL A 987 -46.34 -56.53 -58.36
CA VAL A 987 -45.09 -57.05 -57.77
C VAL A 987 -45.36 -58.09 -56.66
N ILE A 988 -46.60 -58.22 -56.19
CA ILE A 988 -46.99 -59.17 -55.13
C ILE A 988 -46.64 -60.62 -55.49
N ASP A 989 -46.98 -61.09 -56.69
CA ASP A 989 -46.63 -62.47 -57.11
C ASP A 989 -45.12 -62.66 -57.14
N LYS A 990 -44.37 -61.68 -57.66
CA LYS A 990 -42.90 -61.77 -57.74
C LYS A 990 -42.27 -61.91 -56.37
N LYS A 991 -42.74 -61.16 -55.36
CA LYS A 991 -42.28 -61.31 -53.96
C LYS A 991 -42.66 -62.68 -53.38
N ILE A 992 -43.91 -63.13 -53.56
CA ILE A 992 -44.38 -64.41 -53.02
C ILE A 992 -43.67 -65.60 -53.70
N GLN A 993 -43.27 -65.46 -54.97
CA GLN A 993 -42.58 -66.50 -55.76
C GLN A 993 -41.07 -66.60 -55.49
N GLN A 994 -40.43 -65.71 -54.72
CA GLN A 994 -39.03 -65.87 -54.30
C GLN A 994 -38.94 -66.79 -53.07
N GLU A 995 -38.19 -67.91 -53.19
CA GLU A 995 -38.18 -68.98 -52.15
C GLU A 995 -37.36 -68.67 -50.92
N ASN A 996 -36.38 -67.78 -51.04
CA ASN A 996 -35.43 -67.45 -49.98
C ASN A 996 -35.92 -66.30 -49.07
N ASP A 997 -37.09 -65.72 -49.34
CA ASP A 997 -37.61 -64.53 -48.66
C ASP A 997 -38.42 -64.87 -47.39
N PHE A 998 -38.85 -66.13 -47.23
CA PHE A 998 -39.66 -66.61 -46.12
C PHE A 998 -39.01 -67.81 -45.44
N ILE A 999 -38.64 -67.67 -44.16
CA ILE A 999 -37.83 -68.66 -43.44
C ILE A 999 -38.57 -69.12 -42.18
N GLU A 1000 -38.76 -70.44 -42.04
CA GLU A 1000 -39.26 -71.08 -40.82
C GLU A 1000 -38.09 -71.62 -39.99
N SER A 1001 -38.09 -71.33 -38.68
CA SER A 1001 -37.07 -71.78 -37.71
C SER A 1001 -37.74 -72.19 -36.39
N ASP A 1002 -37.16 -73.12 -35.63
CA ASP A 1002 -37.75 -73.58 -34.35
C ASP A 1002 -37.63 -72.54 -33.21
N CYS A 1003 -36.69 -71.59 -33.33
CA CYS A 1003 -36.35 -70.63 -32.28
C CYS A 1003 -35.63 -69.40 -32.88
N LEU A 1004 -36.01 -68.19 -32.46
CA LEU A 1004 -35.42 -66.92 -32.89
C LEU A 1004 -34.90 -66.17 -31.65
N GLN A 1005 -33.58 -66.09 -31.48
CA GLN A 1005 -32.93 -65.50 -30.29
C GLN A 1005 -32.26 -64.18 -30.64
N LEU A 1006 -32.44 -63.13 -29.80
CA LEU A 1006 -31.88 -61.80 -30.01
C LEU A 1006 -30.69 -61.54 -29.07
N PHE A 1007 -29.59 -61.05 -29.65
CA PHE A 1007 -28.32 -60.82 -28.96
C PHE A 1007 -27.80 -59.38 -29.14
N TYR A 1008 -27.21 -58.81 -28.09
CA TYR A 1008 -26.48 -57.53 -28.14
C TYR A 1008 -25.06 -57.74 -27.63
N ASN A 1009 -24.05 -57.38 -28.42
CA ASN A 1009 -22.63 -57.58 -28.11
C ASN A 1009 -22.33 -59.00 -27.54
N GLN A 1010 -22.80 -60.03 -28.25
CA GLN A 1010 -22.70 -61.46 -27.90
C GLN A 1010 -23.45 -61.91 -26.63
N LYS A 1011 -24.08 -61.01 -25.86
CA LYS A 1011 -24.97 -61.37 -24.74
C LYS A 1011 -26.38 -61.66 -25.26
N PHE A 1012 -27.01 -62.72 -24.75
CA PHE A 1012 -28.43 -63.00 -24.98
C PHE A 1012 -29.31 -61.92 -24.33
N VAL A 1013 -30.34 -61.47 -25.03
CA VAL A 1013 -31.25 -60.41 -24.58
C VAL A 1013 -32.67 -60.93 -24.37
N GLN A 1014 -33.27 -61.55 -25.40
CA GLN A 1014 -34.64 -62.10 -25.38
C GLN A 1014 -34.87 -63.08 -26.55
N GLU A 1015 -35.98 -63.84 -26.49
CA GLU A 1015 -36.51 -64.61 -27.63
C GLU A 1015 -37.66 -63.87 -28.33
N THR A 1016 -37.91 -64.19 -29.60
CA THR A 1016 -39.04 -63.70 -30.39
C THR A 1016 -39.69 -64.83 -31.21
N ASN A 1017 -40.90 -64.62 -31.73
CA ASN A 1017 -41.58 -65.58 -32.62
C ASN A 1017 -41.64 -65.11 -34.09
N VAL A 1018 -41.46 -63.80 -34.36
CA VAL A 1018 -41.38 -63.26 -35.72
C VAL A 1018 -40.32 -62.16 -35.77
N TYR A 1019 -39.41 -62.24 -36.74
CA TYR A 1019 -38.40 -61.22 -37.00
C TYR A 1019 -38.37 -60.87 -38.49
N PHE A 1020 -38.30 -59.58 -38.80
CA PHE A 1020 -38.14 -59.10 -40.18
C PHE A 1020 -36.75 -58.52 -40.33
N ASP A 1021 -35.90 -59.19 -41.11
CA ASP A 1021 -34.55 -58.70 -41.38
C ASP A 1021 -34.60 -57.54 -42.38
N ASN A 1022 -34.41 -56.32 -41.88
CA ASN A 1022 -34.44 -55.11 -42.69
C ASN A 1022 -33.30 -55.02 -43.73
N LYS A 1023 -32.23 -55.81 -43.60
CA LYS A 1023 -31.05 -55.79 -44.48
C LYS A 1023 -31.20 -56.78 -45.64
N TYR A 1024 -31.57 -58.02 -45.35
CA TYR A 1024 -31.77 -59.09 -46.33
C TYR A 1024 -33.21 -59.17 -46.87
N LYS A 1025 -34.15 -58.42 -46.28
CA LYS A 1025 -35.60 -58.42 -46.58
C LYS A 1025 -36.31 -59.76 -46.36
N GLN A 1026 -35.70 -60.63 -45.56
CA GLN A 1026 -36.25 -61.94 -45.22
C GLN A 1026 -37.18 -61.85 -44.01
N LEU A 1027 -38.28 -62.60 -44.04
CA LEU A 1027 -39.23 -62.73 -42.94
C LEU A 1027 -39.00 -64.08 -42.25
N TYR A 1028 -38.47 -64.02 -41.04
CA TYR A 1028 -38.23 -65.18 -40.17
C TYR A 1028 -39.46 -65.38 -39.28
N VAL A 1029 -40.00 -66.59 -39.30
CA VAL A 1029 -41.18 -66.99 -38.52
C VAL A 1029 -40.88 -68.25 -37.73
N ARG A 1030 -41.46 -68.39 -36.54
CA ARG A 1030 -41.29 -69.60 -35.74
C ARG A 1030 -42.12 -70.75 -36.31
N ARG A 1031 -41.53 -71.95 -36.37
CA ARG A 1031 -42.18 -73.18 -36.86
C ARG A 1031 -43.11 -73.75 -35.78
N PRO A 1032 -44.37 -74.14 -36.11
CA PRO A 1032 -45.07 -73.90 -37.38
C PRO A 1032 -45.64 -72.47 -37.45
N TRP A 1033 -45.61 -71.88 -38.64
CA TRP A 1033 -45.93 -70.46 -38.89
C TRP A 1033 -47.36 -70.04 -38.52
N ASP A 1034 -48.29 -70.99 -38.49
CA ASP A 1034 -49.72 -70.81 -38.23
C ASP A 1034 -50.09 -70.83 -36.74
N SER A 1035 -49.14 -71.20 -35.86
CA SER A 1035 -49.27 -71.14 -34.40
C SER A 1035 -49.66 -69.74 -33.91
N GLU A 1036 -50.64 -69.65 -33.00
CA GLU A 1036 -51.20 -68.35 -32.57
C GLU A 1036 -50.14 -67.38 -32.01
N THR A 1037 -49.10 -67.88 -31.33
CA THR A 1037 -47.99 -67.09 -30.80
C THR A 1037 -47.10 -66.47 -31.88
N THR A 1038 -46.99 -67.11 -33.05
CA THR A 1038 -46.34 -66.58 -34.25
C THR A 1038 -47.30 -65.65 -35.00
N PHE A 1039 -48.58 -66.02 -35.05
CA PHE A 1039 -49.63 -65.31 -35.78
C PHE A 1039 -50.02 -63.95 -35.16
N ILE A 1040 -49.61 -63.64 -33.92
CA ILE A 1040 -49.79 -62.31 -33.32
C ILE A 1040 -49.07 -61.23 -34.16
N ASP A 1041 -47.78 -61.43 -34.45
CA ASP A 1041 -46.96 -60.44 -35.14
C ASP A 1041 -46.82 -60.67 -36.65
N LEU A 1042 -47.05 -61.91 -37.11
CA LEU A 1042 -46.85 -62.29 -38.52
C LEU A 1042 -47.59 -61.39 -39.53
N PRO A 1043 -48.89 -61.06 -39.37
CA PRO A 1043 -49.58 -60.18 -40.33
C PRO A 1043 -48.97 -58.77 -40.38
N ASN A 1044 -48.53 -58.23 -39.24
CA ASN A 1044 -47.90 -56.92 -39.14
C ASN A 1044 -46.59 -56.88 -39.93
N LYS A 1045 -45.73 -57.89 -39.74
CA LYS A 1045 -44.44 -58.01 -40.43
C LYS A 1045 -44.60 -58.36 -41.90
N LEU A 1046 -45.61 -59.15 -42.27
CA LEU A 1046 -45.92 -59.47 -43.67
C LEU A 1046 -46.45 -58.25 -44.45
N CYS A 1047 -47.32 -57.43 -43.86
CA CYS A 1047 -47.69 -56.12 -44.43
C CYS A 1047 -46.47 -55.20 -44.61
N GLN A 1048 -45.50 -55.27 -43.69
CA GLN A 1048 -44.24 -54.52 -43.76
C GLN A 1048 -43.33 -55.00 -44.91
N LEU A 1049 -43.26 -56.31 -45.18
CA LEU A 1049 -42.53 -56.91 -46.32
C LEU A 1049 -43.20 -56.62 -47.67
N LEU A 1050 -44.50 -56.87 -47.77
CA LEU A 1050 -45.26 -56.64 -49.00
C LEU A 1050 -45.40 -55.15 -49.32
N ASN A 1051 -45.27 -54.27 -48.31
CA ASN A 1051 -45.44 -52.81 -48.34
C ASN A 1051 -46.91 -52.36 -48.51
N ILE A 1052 -47.81 -53.05 -47.81
CA ILE A 1052 -49.26 -52.80 -47.79
C ILE A 1052 -49.76 -52.66 -46.34
N ARG A 1053 -49.27 -51.63 -45.64
CA ARG A 1053 -49.67 -51.31 -44.26
C ARG A 1053 -51.16 -50.96 -44.17
N GLY A 1054 -51.80 -51.31 -43.07
CA GLY A 1054 -53.25 -51.12 -42.85
C GLY A 1054 -54.11 -52.33 -43.22
N PHE A 1055 -53.54 -53.31 -43.94
CA PHE A 1055 -54.22 -54.54 -44.36
C PHE A 1055 -53.93 -55.75 -43.45
N GLU A 1056 -53.36 -55.53 -42.25
CA GLU A 1056 -52.92 -56.60 -41.35
C GLU A 1056 -54.08 -57.52 -40.94
N LYS A 1057 -55.28 -56.94 -40.74
CA LYS A 1057 -56.51 -57.69 -40.45
C LYS A 1057 -57.01 -58.50 -41.66
N ASN A 1058 -56.88 -57.95 -42.88
CA ASN A 1058 -57.29 -58.61 -44.12
C ASN A 1058 -56.37 -59.78 -44.45
N ILE A 1059 -55.05 -59.59 -44.30
CA ILE A 1059 -54.05 -60.66 -44.41
C ILE A 1059 -54.29 -61.74 -43.34
N ARG A 1060 -54.58 -61.36 -42.09
CA ARG A 1060 -54.96 -62.28 -41.01
C ARG A 1060 -56.19 -63.14 -41.35
N PHE A 1061 -57.21 -62.55 -41.97
CA PHE A 1061 -58.39 -63.28 -42.45
C PHE A 1061 -58.05 -64.22 -43.62
N LEU A 1062 -57.42 -63.71 -44.69
CA LEU A 1062 -57.09 -64.52 -45.87
C LEU A 1062 -56.18 -65.71 -45.53
N LEU A 1063 -55.16 -65.54 -44.70
CA LEU A 1063 -54.23 -66.61 -44.33
C LEU A 1063 -54.90 -67.76 -43.55
N LYS A 1064 -55.93 -67.48 -42.75
CA LYS A 1064 -56.65 -68.51 -41.97
C LYS A 1064 -57.93 -69.05 -42.64
N GLY A 1065 -58.55 -68.28 -43.54
CA GLY A 1065 -59.80 -68.67 -44.19
C GLY A 1065 -59.64 -69.77 -45.25
N THR A 1066 -60.70 -70.54 -45.46
CA THR A 1066 -60.84 -71.42 -46.63
C THR A 1066 -61.23 -70.62 -47.88
N ILE A 1067 -60.97 -71.17 -49.07
CA ILE A 1067 -61.31 -70.51 -50.34
C ILE A 1067 -62.83 -70.24 -50.44
N GLU A 1068 -63.66 -71.14 -49.92
CA GLU A 1068 -65.13 -71.01 -49.92
C GLU A 1068 -65.61 -69.87 -49.03
N GLU A 1069 -65.06 -69.72 -47.83
CA GLU A 1069 -65.34 -68.60 -46.93
C GLU A 1069 -64.88 -67.26 -47.53
N ILE A 1070 -63.69 -67.24 -48.14
CA ILE A 1070 -63.14 -66.05 -48.81
C ILE A 1070 -64.02 -65.66 -50.00
N GLN A 1071 -64.41 -66.61 -50.86
CA GLN A 1071 -65.34 -66.35 -51.97
C GLN A 1071 -66.69 -65.85 -51.48
N LYS A 1072 -67.29 -66.47 -50.46
CA LYS A 1072 -68.55 -66.03 -49.87
C LYS A 1072 -68.44 -64.60 -49.31
N HIS A 1073 -67.36 -64.29 -48.60
CA HIS A 1073 -67.08 -62.94 -48.10
C HIS A 1073 -66.96 -61.92 -49.23
N PHE A 1074 -66.31 -62.27 -50.34
CA PHE A 1074 -66.17 -61.39 -51.51
C PHE A 1074 -67.53 -61.13 -52.17
N THR A 1075 -68.36 -62.16 -52.40
CA THR A 1075 -69.73 -61.99 -52.94
C THR A 1075 -70.57 -61.08 -52.04
N THR A 1076 -70.58 -61.32 -50.72
CA THR A 1076 -71.39 -60.52 -49.77
C THR A 1076 -70.95 -59.05 -49.69
N ASN A 1077 -69.67 -58.75 -49.93
CA ASN A 1077 -69.13 -57.39 -49.91
C ASN A 1077 -68.94 -56.79 -51.32
N SER A 1078 -69.58 -57.37 -52.35
CA SER A 1078 -69.53 -56.93 -53.75
C SER A 1078 -68.11 -56.80 -54.34
N ILE A 1079 -67.15 -57.62 -53.86
CA ILE A 1079 -65.77 -57.65 -54.35
C ILE A 1079 -65.67 -58.65 -55.51
N GLU A 1080 -65.05 -58.23 -56.61
CA GLU A 1080 -64.89 -59.05 -57.82
C GLU A 1080 -64.07 -60.33 -57.55
N ILE A 1081 -64.69 -61.50 -57.70
CA ILE A 1081 -64.04 -62.81 -57.48
C ILE A 1081 -63.14 -63.17 -58.68
N PRO A 1082 -61.95 -63.77 -58.46
CA PRO A 1082 -61.10 -64.29 -59.55
C PRO A 1082 -61.84 -65.32 -60.43
N THR A 1083 -61.67 -65.22 -61.75
CA THR A 1083 -62.25 -66.15 -62.71
C THR A 1083 -61.43 -67.44 -62.82
N LYS A 1084 -61.97 -68.52 -63.41
CA LYS A 1084 -61.20 -69.75 -63.65
C LYS A 1084 -59.91 -69.54 -64.46
N LYS A 1085 -59.83 -68.51 -65.33
CA LYS A 1085 -58.58 -68.18 -66.03
C LYS A 1085 -57.51 -67.61 -65.08
N ASP A 1086 -57.90 -66.83 -64.08
CA ASP A 1086 -56.99 -66.28 -63.08
C ASP A 1086 -56.43 -67.37 -62.14
N ILE A 1087 -57.14 -68.51 -62.03
CA ILE A 1087 -56.75 -69.67 -61.20
C ILE A 1087 -55.87 -70.66 -61.99
N VAL A 1088 -56.22 -70.99 -63.24
CA VAL A 1088 -55.47 -71.96 -64.08
C VAL A 1088 -54.04 -71.50 -64.42
N ILE A 1089 -53.72 -70.21 -64.26
CA ILE A 1089 -52.33 -69.70 -64.34
C ILE A 1089 -51.42 -70.34 -63.27
N LEU A 1090 -51.96 -70.79 -62.14
CA LEU A 1090 -51.18 -71.31 -61.00
C LEU A 1090 -50.75 -72.78 -61.17
N GLU A 1091 -51.56 -73.65 -61.78
CA GLU A 1091 -51.21 -75.08 -61.96
C GLU A 1091 -49.99 -75.29 -62.86
N ARG A 1092 -49.72 -74.36 -63.80
CA ARG A 1092 -48.51 -74.39 -64.65
C ARG A 1092 -47.21 -73.97 -63.95
N LEU A 1093 -47.28 -73.51 -62.69
CA LEU A 1093 -46.14 -72.94 -61.97
C LEU A 1093 -45.67 -73.82 -60.79
N SER A 1094 -46.27 -74.99 -60.60
CA SER A 1094 -45.84 -75.98 -59.62
C SER A 1094 -45.44 -77.29 -60.30
N ARG A 1095 -44.27 -77.82 -59.88
CA ARG A 1095 -43.77 -79.19 -60.03
C ARG A 1095 -44.43 -80.06 -61.12
N SER A 1096 -43.83 -80.41 -62.27
CA SER A 1096 -42.39 -80.44 -62.65
C SER A 1096 -41.50 -81.08 -61.59
N ASP A 1097 -41.36 -82.40 -61.70
CA ASP A 1097 -40.78 -83.34 -60.74
C ASP A 1097 -39.57 -82.81 -59.94
N ILE A 1098 -39.46 -83.03 -58.63
CA ILE A 1098 -39.47 -84.34 -57.92
C ILE A 1098 -38.25 -85.19 -58.33
N LEU A 1099 -37.83 -86.08 -57.42
CA LEU A 1099 -36.60 -86.90 -57.46
C LEU A 1099 -35.33 -86.11 -57.05
N GLN A 1100 -34.49 -86.59 -56.14
CA GLN A 1100 -34.58 -87.71 -55.19
C GLN A 1100 -33.86 -87.26 -53.90
N GLN A 1101 -34.31 -87.53 -52.66
CA GLN A 1101 -34.82 -88.78 -52.07
C GLN A 1101 -33.84 -89.96 -52.03
N SER A 1102 -32.72 -89.74 -51.33
CA SER A 1102 -31.97 -90.75 -50.57
C SER A 1102 -31.21 -90.00 -49.46
N LYS A 1103 -31.43 -90.18 -48.14
CA LYS A 1103 -32.04 -91.26 -47.35
C LYS A 1103 -31.30 -92.61 -47.48
N PRO A 1104 -31.01 -93.36 -46.41
CA PRO A 1104 -31.24 -93.09 -44.97
C PRO A 1104 -29.97 -93.29 -44.08
N SER A 1105 -30.18 -93.14 -42.76
CA SER A 1105 -29.39 -93.72 -41.65
C SER A 1105 -27.93 -93.23 -41.44
N ALA A 1106 -27.35 -93.28 -40.23
CA ALA A 1106 -27.86 -93.75 -38.94
C ALA A 1106 -27.43 -92.86 -37.75
N THR A 1107 -28.00 -93.16 -36.58
CA THR A 1107 -27.46 -92.90 -35.22
C THR A 1107 -25.94 -93.13 -35.11
N PRO A 1108 -25.20 -92.38 -34.25
CA PRO A 1108 -25.45 -92.40 -32.80
C PRO A 1108 -25.19 -91.08 -32.04
N SER A 1109 -25.36 -91.14 -30.71
CA SER A 1109 -25.09 -90.08 -29.73
C SER A 1109 -23.82 -90.33 -28.90
N PRO A 1110 -22.72 -89.60 -29.19
CA PRO A 1110 -21.67 -89.20 -28.22
C PRO A 1110 -21.45 -87.66 -28.24
N LYS A 1111 -21.04 -86.94 -27.19
CA LYS A 1111 -19.90 -87.02 -26.24
C LYS A 1111 -18.52 -86.52 -26.76
N SER A 1112 -18.34 -85.19 -26.85
CA SER A 1112 -17.12 -84.40 -26.48
C SER A 1112 -17.36 -82.91 -26.83
N THR A 1113 -17.67 -81.94 -25.95
CA THR A 1113 -16.92 -81.26 -24.87
C THR A 1113 -15.68 -80.43 -25.29
N GLU A 1114 -15.53 -79.23 -24.67
CA GLU A 1114 -14.36 -78.30 -24.67
C GLU A 1114 -14.10 -77.40 -25.91
N THR A 1115 -13.67 -76.11 -25.82
CA THR A 1115 -13.94 -75.01 -24.83
C THR A 1115 -13.62 -73.61 -25.40
N THR A 1116 -14.21 -72.54 -24.82
CA THR A 1116 -13.76 -71.11 -24.75
C THR A 1116 -13.04 -70.46 -25.96
N THR A 1117 -13.73 -69.65 -26.80
CA THR A 1117 -13.98 -68.17 -26.69
C THR A 1117 -12.78 -67.26 -26.95
N SER A 1118 -12.95 -66.27 -27.84
CA SER A 1118 -11.89 -65.42 -28.42
C SER A 1118 -12.43 -63.98 -28.75
N PRO A 1119 -11.70 -63.02 -29.41
CA PRO A 1119 -11.72 -61.58 -29.06
C PRO A 1119 -12.33 -60.73 -30.23
N PRO A 1120 -11.87 -59.54 -30.70
CA PRO A 1120 -10.88 -58.53 -30.22
C PRO A 1120 -11.31 -57.04 -30.34
N GLU A 1121 -10.41 -56.08 -29.96
CA GLU A 1121 -9.87 -54.99 -30.82
C GLU A 1121 -9.29 -53.75 -30.07
N SER A 1122 -8.01 -53.42 -30.32
CA SER A 1122 -7.45 -52.08 -30.64
C SER A 1122 -7.52 -50.88 -29.63
N ASN A 1123 -6.69 -49.81 -29.66
CA ASN A 1123 -5.32 -49.61 -30.19
C ASN A 1123 -4.62 -48.33 -29.60
N LYS A 1124 -3.29 -48.42 -29.38
CA LYS A 1124 -2.26 -47.34 -29.35
C LYS A 1124 -2.19 -46.26 -28.23
N SER A 1125 -0.99 -45.66 -28.16
CA SER A 1125 -0.35 -44.84 -27.10
C SER A 1125 0.83 -44.03 -27.71
N THR A 1126 1.85 -43.53 -27.00
CA THR A 1126 1.93 -42.29 -26.17
C THR A 1126 3.32 -41.63 -26.23
N SER A 1127 3.42 -40.33 -25.87
CA SER A 1127 4.58 -39.63 -25.24
C SER A 1127 5.81 -39.14 -26.06
N SER A 1128 6.47 -38.09 -25.52
CA SER A 1128 7.86 -37.57 -25.70
C SER A 1128 7.89 -36.01 -25.61
N ILE A 1129 8.93 -35.23 -25.25
CA ILE A 1129 10.25 -35.42 -24.60
C ILE A 1129 10.48 -34.20 -23.64
N LYS A 1130 11.04 -34.35 -22.42
CA LYS A 1130 11.98 -33.40 -21.71
C LYS A 1130 12.24 -33.76 -20.22
N ASN A 1131 13.39 -33.30 -19.68
CA ASN A 1131 13.85 -33.29 -18.26
C ASN A 1131 15.08 -32.33 -18.17
N LYS A 1132 15.97 -32.14 -17.17
CA LYS A 1132 16.38 -32.61 -15.80
C LYS A 1132 17.22 -31.41 -15.19
N GLU A 1133 17.80 -31.28 -13.97
CA GLU A 1133 17.79 -31.88 -12.61
C GLU A 1133 18.73 -31.04 -11.70
N THR A 1134 18.63 -31.08 -10.34
CA THR A 1134 19.61 -30.40 -9.45
C THR A 1134 19.91 -31.10 -8.11
N ARG A 1135 21.20 -31.50 -7.93
CA ARG A 1135 21.97 -31.71 -6.67
C ARG A 1135 21.50 -32.75 -5.62
N SER A 1136 22.37 -32.99 -4.63
CA SER A 1136 22.54 -34.28 -3.93
C SER A 1136 23.19 -34.13 -2.53
N ASN A 1137 23.17 -35.21 -1.71
CA ASN A 1137 24.28 -35.48 -0.78
C ASN A 1137 24.40 -36.96 -0.32
N LYS A 1138 25.67 -37.39 -0.16
CA LYS A 1138 26.29 -38.63 0.36
C LYS A 1138 25.48 -39.80 0.96
N HIS A 1139 25.89 -41.01 0.53
CA HIS A 1139 26.10 -42.21 1.36
C HIS A 1139 27.53 -42.72 1.14
N GLU A 1140 28.07 -43.45 2.10
CA GLU A 1140 29.39 -44.14 2.07
C GLU A 1140 29.17 -45.50 2.78
N TYR A 1141 29.74 -46.64 2.42
CA TYR A 1141 30.91 -46.95 1.56
C TYR A 1141 30.45 -47.74 0.28
N THR A 1142 31.17 -48.61 -0.46
CA THR A 1142 32.44 -49.35 -0.24
C THR A 1142 33.07 -49.85 -1.57
N THR A 1143 34.37 -50.15 -1.52
CA THR A 1143 35.18 -51.00 -2.44
C THR A 1143 35.17 -50.76 -3.96
N GLU A 1144 36.18 -49.98 -4.40
CA GLU A 1144 37.21 -50.30 -5.42
C GLU A 1144 37.17 -49.84 -6.92
N THR A 1145 38.27 -49.14 -7.29
CA THR A 1145 39.04 -49.09 -8.57
C THR A 1145 38.69 -48.18 -9.79
N THR A 1146 39.43 -47.03 -9.87
CA THR A 1146 40.24 -46.45 -11.00
C THR A 1146 39.65 -45.86 -12.34
N GLY A 1147 39.96 -44.56 -12.64
CA GLY A 1147 40.56 -44.12 -13.96
C GLY A 1147 40.11 -42.87 -14.80
N THR A 1148 40.71 -41.66 -14.62
CA THR A 1148 41.04 -40.58 -15.67
C THR A 1148 39.90 -39.77 -16.42
N PHE A 1149 40.04 -38.64 -17.20
CA PHE A 1149 41.04 -37.52 -17.38
C PHE A 1149 40.50 -36.25 -18.19
N ILE A 1150 41.08 -35.04 -17.93
CA ILE A 1150 41.53 -33.86 -18.79
C ILE A 1150 40.62 -33.06 -19.83
N ASP A 1151 40.23 -31.81 -19.44
CA ASP A 1151 40.63 -30.41 -19.89
C ASP A 1151 40.23 -29.57 -21.19
N ASN A 1152 40.17 -28.21 -21.02
CA ASN A 1152 40.46 -27.00 -21.91
C ASN A 1152 39.51 -26.17 -22.90
N SER A 1153 39.22 -24.88 -22.54
CA SER A 1153 39.49 -23.55 -23.23
C SER A 1153 38.68 -22.81 -24.40
N ALA A 1154 38.28 -21.53 -24.13
CA ALA A 1154 38.48 -20.19 -24.84
C ALA A 1154 37.76 -19.56 -26.14
N ASN A 1155 37.36 -18.25 -26.04
CA ASN A 1155 37.61 -17.04 -26.94
C ASN A 1155 36.64 -16.40 -28.04
N ARG A 1156 36.64 -15.03 -28.15
CA ARG A 1156 36.34 -14.06 -29.31
C ARG A 1156 34.87 -13.74 -29.82
N LYS A 1157 34.53 -12.70 -30.67
CA LYS A 1157 34.75 -11.18 -30.64
C LYS A 1157 34.03 -10.29 -31.78
N TYR A 1158 33.30 -9.19 -31.45
CA TYR A 1158 33.05 -7.84 -32.13
C TYR A 1158 32.16 -7.52 -33.41
N ASN A 1159 31.76 -6.20 -33.51
CA ASN A 1159 31.02 -5.36 -34.55
C ASN A 1159 29.49 -5.63 -34.75
N THR A 1160 28.49 -4.71 -34.85
CA THR A 1160 28.24 -3.28 -35.31
C THR A 1160 28.00 -3.12 -36.84
N ASP A 1161 27.19 -2.21 -37.44
CA ASP A 1161 26.59 -0.84 -37.18
C ASP A 1161 25.22 -0.65 -37.97
N THR A 1162 24.60 0.51 -38.33
CA THR A 1162 24.01 1.73 -37.68
C THR A 1162 23.19 2.58 -38.74
N VAL A 1163 22.43 3.69 -38.43
CA VAL A 1163 21.91 4.84 -39.30
C VAL A 1163 20.45 5.39 -38.97
N LEU A 1164 19.72 6.18 -39.82
CA LEU A 1164 18.75 7.28 -39.51
C LEU A 1164 17.69 7.65 -40.63
N ALA A 1165 16.53 8.27 -40.28
CA ALA A 1165 15.73 9.28 -41.09
C ALA A 1165 14.51 9.91 -40.32
N LEU A 1166 13.85 10.98 -40.85
CA LEU A 1166 12.80 11.84 -40.20
C LEU A 1166 11.76 12.44 -41.18
N GLN A 1167 10.50 12.78 -40.75
CA GLN A 1167 9.74 14.04 -41.04
C GLN A 1167 8.29 14.15 -40.43
N GLN A 1168 7.54 15.24 -40.70
CA GLN A 1168 6.32 15.75 -40.00
C GLN A 1168 5.10 16.01 -40.94
N LEU A 1169 3.87 16.29 -40.42
CA LEU A 1169 2.92 17.34 -40.92
C LEU A 1169 1.67 17.62 -40.02
N ASN A 1170 0.78 18.56 -40.44
CA ASN A 1170 -0.13 19.38 -39.58
C ASN A 1170 -1.66 19.38 -39.88
N GLN A 1171 -2.46 19.82 -38.89
CA GLN A 1171 -3.67 20.70 -38.92
C GLN A 1171 -4.12 21.06 -37.47
N GLY A 1172 -5.06 21.97 -37.15
CA GLY A 1172 -6.00 22.83 -37.93
C GLY A 1172 -6.68 23.93 -37.06
N PHE A 1173 -7.76 24.57 -37.55
CA PHE A 1173 -8.51 25.74 -36.97
C PHE A 1173 -10.00 25.71 -37.49
N PRO A 1174 -10.97 26.66 -37.25
CA PRO A 1174 -10.94 28.03 -36.64
C PRO A 1174 -12.15 28.53 -35.76
N GLN A 1175 -11.99 29.68 -35.06
CA GLN A 1175 -12.88 30.91 -34.90
C GLN A 1175 -14.41 30.82 -34.51
N TYR A 1176 -15.14 31.84 -33.99
CA TYR A 1176 -14.91 33.28 -33.60
C TYR A 1176 -15.93 33.80 -32.50
N TYR A 1177 -15.88 35.11 -32.18
CA TYR A 1177 -16.56 35.94 -31.11
C TYR A 1177 -18.04 36.36 -31.44
N PRO A 1178 -18.92 36.93 -30.53
CA PRO A 1178 -18.77 38.29 -29.89
C PRO A 1178 -19.50 38.66 -28.54
N PHE A 1179 -19.02 39.76 -27.89
CA PHE A 1179 -19.68 40.91 -27.14
C PHE A 1179 -21.03 40.79 -26.33
N SER A 1180 -21.38 41.59 -25.30
CA SER A 1180 -20.83 42.87 -24.72
C SER A 1180 -21.29 43.25 -23.27
N CYS A 1181 -20.35 43.81 -22.49
CA CYS A 1181 -20.40 45.03 -21.62
C CYS A 1181 -21.49 45.36 -20.56
N SER A 1182 -21.07 45.45 -19.28
CA SER A 1182 -21.19 46.63 -18.34
C SER A 1182 -20.85 46.22 -16.88
N GLY A 1183 -20.27 47.03 -15.97
CA GLY A 1183 -19.58 48.33 -16.09
C GLY A 1183 -19.11 48.89 -14.71
N ASN A 1184 -17.99 49.65 -14.70
CA ASN A 1184 -17.44 50.51 -13.61
C ASN A 1184 -16.83 49.83 -12.35
N TYR A 1185 -15.48 49.82 -12.19
CA TYR A 1185 -14.60 50.79 -11.46
C TYR A 1185 -14.53 50.54 -9.92
N VAL A 1186 -13.36 50.61 -9.25
CA VAL A 1186 -12.22 51.55 -9.33
C VAL A 1186 -10.85 50.86 -9.52
N LEU A 1187 -9.85 51.63 -9.99
CA LEU A 1187 -8.46 51.24 -10.29
C LEU A 1187 -7.44 51.88 -9.32
N MET A 1188 -6.24 51.29 -9.20
CA MET A 1188 -5.00 52.05 -8.94
C MET A 1188 -3.79 51.40 -9.64
N GLU A 1189 -2.80 52.23 -9.99
CA GLU A 1189 -1.65 51.90 -10.85
C GLU A 1189 -0.53 51.20 -10.04
N ILE A 1190 0.18 50.18 -10.54
CA ILE A 1190 1.01 50.07 -11.76
C ILE A 1190 2.27 50.95 -11.70
N ILE A 1191 3.38 50.32 -11.33
CA ILE A 1191 4.74 50.69 -11.72
C ILE A 1191 5.40 49.42 -12.29
N ALA A 1192 6.00 49.53 -13.47
CA ALA A 1192 6.87 48.51 -14.09
C ALA A 1192 7.89 49.22 -14.99
#